data_AF-A0A4V4H7W7-F1
#
_entry.id   AF-A0A4V4H7W7-F1
#
_cell.length_a   1.000
_cell.length_b   1.000
_cell.length_c   1.000
_cell.angle_alpha   90.00
_cell.angle_beta   90.00
_cell.angle_gamma   90.00
#
_symmetry.space_group_name_H-M   'P 1'
#
loop_
_entity.id
_entity.type
_entity.pdbx_description
1 polymer ?
#
loop_
_entity_poly.entity_id
_entity_poly.type
_entity_poly.pdbx_seq_one_letter_code
_entity_poly.pdbx_strand_id
1 'polypeptide(L)'
;MELRWRSWVLGALFISLLFGGFGGSGCLGFAVNRRPKNVQVSLRAKWAGTSLLLESGSLGYLEQPELFEFDHVYLASSIISPVAILYGAIGTECFKDFHIILAEASKQGKIKYVVRPVLPPRCQAVSSYCSAVGSSDAVNLGGYGVELALKNMEYKAMDDTMIKEDLGHQTVQRIVHASDPLQSMQEINQNFPSIVSSLSRMKLNDSIKDEILANQRMVPPGKSLVALNGALINIEDIDLYLLMDLVQQELSFADHFSKLKLPLSAIQKLLSAAPPSESNAFRIDFRSGHVHYLNNLEEDAMYKRWRSNINEILMPVFPGQLRYIRKNLFHAVYTIDMILSLHQSSIPMRFGIILYSSKLVKMIEENGGHLPSSAVQDDKKRTEDVSSLIIRLFLYVKENYDTQLAFQFLGNVNKLWNSGDDFGEENLEAHHVEGAFVDSLLSKAKSPPHDTLLKLEKELTYKEEADGSSLFVFKLGLSRLECCLLMNGLVYEANQEASINAMNEELPRIQEQVYYGHINSKTDVLEKFLSENGYRRYNPQIGGSKRARVAMLLYSTVGASSTASHFVKAFDTAVSGFLHGQLGLEYGSNAVITNGRIFILKDGSPFLSDDLSLLESVEYELRIKYIYEIIDQVEWVDVDPDDLTSAVNLNTGNSSIHIDAVIDPLSPSGQKLSPLLRILWKCIRPSMRIVLNPVSSLADLPLKNYYRFVVPSLDDFSNVDYSVNGPKAFFSNMPLSKTLTMNLDVPEPWLVEPVVAIHDLDNILLENLGDLRTLQAVFELEALLLTGHCAEKDHDPPRGLQLILGTKRGPHLVDTLVMANLGYWQMKVSPGVWYLQLAPGRSADLYALKEGGAGSPGNRSAKLITINDLRGKLVHLEVAKKRGKEHEELLNASDDQLLEKRKEGQNSWNTNILKWASGMIGSGGLSRKGETRLVRYERFLKIMILSVLKNTQRPVKFWFIKNYLSPQFKDVIPHMAQEYGFQYELITYKWPTWLHKQKEKQRIIWAYKILFLDVIFPLSLRKVIFVDADQIVRADMGDLYDMDLKGRSLAYTPFCDNNKEMDGYRFWRQGFWKDHLQGKPYHISALYVVDLMKFRQTAAGDTLRVYYETLSKDPNSLSNLDQDLPNYAQHTVPIFSLPQEWLWCESWCGNATKAKAKTIDLCNNPMTKEPKLQGARRIVPEWVDLDAEARQLTARILGEEVDSNEPVTSTLPLPDGPQNNHKKDEL
;
A
#
# COMPACT_ATOMS: atom_id res chain seq x y z
N MET A 1 -36.79 -67.90 -13.94
CA MET A 1 -36.09 -68.27 -12.69
C MET A 1 -36.06 -67.02 -11.81
N GLU A 2 -37.19 -66.56 -11.27
CA GLU A 2 -37.99 -67.13 -10.17
C GLU A 2 -37.32 -67.08 -8.79
N LEU A 3 -38.03 -66.42 -7.86
CA LEU A 3 -38.28 -66.75 -6.44
C LEU A 3 -37.07 -66.92 -5.49
N ARG A 4 -36.94 -66.26 -4.33
CA ARG A 4 -37.80 -66.16 -3.12
C ARG A 4 -37.09 -65.15 -2.17
N TRP A 5 -37.68 -64.14 -1.53
CA TRP A 5 -38.75 -64.04 -0.52
C TRP A 5 -38.63 -64.93 0.75
N ARG A 6 -38.18 -64.26 1.84
CA ARG A 6 -38.62 -64.31 3.26
C ARG A 6 -38.86 -65.66 3.98
N SER A 7 -38.15 -65.84 5.10
CA SER A 7 -38.67 -66.33 6.41
C SER A 7 -37.64 -65.98 7.51
N TRP A 8 -37.85 -64.93 8.31
CA TRP A 8 -38.45 -64.94 9.67
C TRP A 8 -37.53 -65.60 10.73
N VAL A 9 -37.01 -64.84 11.70
CA VAL A 9 -37.70 -64.42 12.95
C VAL A 9 -38.05 -65.64 13.79
N LEU A 10 -37.36 -65.83 14.95
CA LEU A 10 -37.78 -66.55 16.19
C LEU A 10 -36.58 -67.14 16.96
N GLY A 11 -35.65 -66.31 17.47
CA GLY A 11 -34.46 -66.85 18.19
C GLY A 11 -33.98 -66.13 19.45
N ALA A 12 -34.30 -64.84 19.66
CA ALA A 12 -33.66 -64.07 20.73
C ALA A 12 -34.67 -63.22 21.54
N LEU A 13 -35.84 -63.80 21.85
CA LEU A 13 -36.92 -63.15 22.61
C LEU A 13 -37.34 -63.94 23.86
N PHE A 14 -36.39 -64.66 24.48
CA PHE A 14 -36.59 -65.30 25.77
C PHE A 14 -35.31 -65.11 26.61
N ILE A 15 -35.46 -64.75 27.89
CA ILE A 15 -34.41 -64.44 28.89
C ILE A 15 -34.05 -62.94 29.01
N SER A 16 -35.01 -62.11 29.41
CA SER A 16 -34.72 -60.83 30.12
C SER A 16 -35.86 -60.39 31.06
N LEU A 17 -36.73 -61.33 31.46
CA LEU A 17 -37.72 -61.15 32.52
C LEU A 17 -37.52 -62.30 33.51
N LEU A 18 -37.37 -61.98 34.82
CA LEU A 18 -36.84 -62.78 35.96
C LEU A 18 -35.34 -62.51 36.14
N PHE A 19 -34.90 -61.55 36.96
CA PHE A 19 -35.06 -61.49 38.41
C PHE A 19 -34.97 -60.04 38.92
N GLY A 20 -35.86 -59.69 39.86
CA GLY A 20 -35.83 -58.43 40.57
C GLY A 20 -34.90 -58.45 41.79
N GLY A 21 -34.52 -57.24 42.20
CA GLY A 21 -34.25 -56.85 43.58
C GLY A 21 -32.85 -57.15 44.12
N PHE A 22 -32.01 -56.12 44.24
CA PHE A 22 -31.30 -55.79 45.48
C PHE A 22 -30.85 -54.32 45.43
N GLY A 23 -31.18 -53.59 46.50
CA GLY A 23 -30.96 -52.16 46.61
C GLY A 23 -29.50 -51.77 46.84
N GLY A 24 -29.16 -50.57 46.38
CA GLY A 24 -27.90 -49.89 46.66
C GLY A 24 -28.05 -48.42 46.35
N SER A 25 -28.37 -47.62 47.37
CA SER A 25 -28.35 -46.17 47.32
C SER A 25 -26.93 -45.69 47.00
N GLY A 26 -26.72 -45.16 45.79
CA GLY A 26 -25.46 -44.58 45.35
C GLY A 26 -25.72 -43.48 44.34
N CYS A 27 -25.59 -42.24 44.80
CA CYS A 27 -25.48 -40.99 44.06
C CYS A 27 -25.86 -41.02 42.55
N LEU A 28 -27.09 -40.64 42.24
CA LEU A 28 -27.43 -40.03 40.94
C LEU A 28 -26.76 -38.65 40.89
N GLY A 29 -25.46 -38.64 40.54
CA GLY A 29 -24.83 -37.46 39.99
C GLY A 29 -25.51 -37.15 38.67
N PHE A 30 -26.17 -35.99 38.57
CA PHE A 30 -26.66 -35.44 37.32
C PHE A 30 -25.50 -35.39 36.32
N ALA A 31 -25.46 -36.33 35.37
CA ALA A 31 -24.65 -36.19 34.19
C ALA A 31 -25.27 -35.05 33.36
N VAL A 32 -24.77 -33.83 33.56
CA VAL A 32 -25.09 -32.69 32.71
C VAL A 32 -24.73 -33.10 31.28
N ASN A 33 -25.77 -33.27 30.48
CA ASN A 33 -25.68 -33.67 29.07
C ASN A 33 -25.03 -32.51 28.29
N ARG A 34 -23.69 -32.44 28.27
CA ARG A 34 -22.92 -31.39 27.59
C ARG A 34 -23.08 -31.55 26.07
N ARG A 35 -24.18 -31.06 25.52
CA ARG A 35 -24.41 -31.00 24.06
C ARG A 35 -23.31 -30.17 23.40
N PRO A 36 -22.80 -30.57 22.22
CA PRO A 36 -21.78 -29.81 21.52
C PRO A 36 -22.28 -28.41 21.16
N LYS A 37 -21.43 -27.41 21.39
CA LYS A 37 -21.68 -26.00 21.09
C LYS A 37 -20.98 -25.61 19.79
N ASN A 38 -21.56 -24.63 19.10
CA ASN A 38 -21.10 -24.15 17.80
C ASN A 38 -20.84 -22.64 17.83
N VAL A 39 -20.09 -22.14 16.87
CA VAL A 39 -19.89 -20.70 16.63
C VAL A 39 -20.25 -20.39 15.19
N GLN A 40 -21.02 -19.33 14.97
CA GLN A 40 -21.42 -18.82 13.66
C GLN A 40 -21.02 -17.36 13.52
N VAL A 41 -20.38 -17.01 12.40
CA VAL A 41 -19.93 -15.65 12.11
C VAL A 41 -20.31 -15.25 10.69
N SER A 42 -20.93 -14.08 10.54
CA SER A 42 -21.28 -13.48 9.24
C SER A 42 -20.77 -12.06 9.13
N LEU A 43 -20.34 -11.67 7.93
CA LEU A 43 -19.94 -10.31 7.59
C LEU A 43 -20.91 -9.77 6.54
N ARG A 44 -21.54 -8.63 6.81
CA ARG A 44 -22.50 -8.00 5.89
C ARG A 44 -22.03 -6.62 5.43
N ALA A 45 -22.58 -6.11 4.34
CA ALA A 45 -22.43 -4.72 3.94
C ALA A 45 -23.79 -4.03 3.84
N LYS A 46 -23.83 -2.78 4.31
CA LYS A 46 -24.98 -1.91 4.16
C LYS A 46 -24.49 -0.48 3.93
N TRP A 47 -24.62 0.00 2.71
CA TRP A 47 -24.30 1.38 2.37
C TRP A 47 -25.55 2.12 1.90
N ALA A 48 -25.70 3.37 2.34
CA ALA A 48 -26.72 4.24 1.77
C ALA A 48 -26.41 4.44 0.28
N GLY A 49 -27.38 4.21 -0.60
CA GLY A 49 -27.20 4.44 -2.02
C GLY A 49 -26.83 5.90 -2.29
N THR A 50 -25.76 6.13 -3.05
CA THR A 50 -25.45 7.48 -3.56
C THR A 50 -26.61 7.91 -4.46
N SER A 51 -27.41 8.87 -4.02
CA SER A 51 -28.59 9.30 -4.76
C SER A 51 -28.20 10.13 -6.00
N LEU A 52 -27.71 9.44 -7.02
CA LEU A 52 -27.48 9.98 -8.38
C LEU A 52 -28.79 10.46 -9.03
N LEU A 53 -29.94 9.95 -8.55
CA LEU A 53 -31.27 10.36 -9.02
C LEU A 53 -31.61 11.82 -8.70
N LEU A 54 -31.14 12.33 -7.55
CA LEU A 54 -31.42 13.71 -7.11
C LEU A 54 -30.46 14.75 -7.73
N GLU A 55 -29.46 14.36 -8.53
CA GLU A 55 -28.63 15.29 -9.32
C GLU A 55 -29.34 15.78 -10.60
N SER A 56 -30.41 15.09 -11.03
CA SER A 56 -31.20 15.46 -12.21
C SER A 56 -32.13 16.67 -11.98
N GLY A 57 -32.34 17.09 -10.73
CA GLY A 57 -33.31 18.13 -10.37
C GLY A 57 -32.83 19.58 -10.54
N SER A 58 -31.56 19.81 -10.90
CA SER A 58 -30.97 21.17 -10.98
C SER A 58 -30.18 21.44 -12.26
N LEU A 59 -30.35 20.64 -13.31
CA LEU A 59 -29.71 20.90 -14.60
C LEU A 59 -30.54 21.90 -15.40
N GLY A 60 -29.98 23.11 -15.57
CA GLY A 60 -30.39 24.01 -16.64
C GLY A 60 -30.26 23.30 -17.99
N TYR A 61 -31.15 23.63 -18.92
CA TYR A 61 -31.45 22.96 -20.18
C TYR A 61 -30.28 22.76 -21.20
N LEU A 62 -29.00 22.93 -20.85
CA LEU A 62 -27.88 23.04 -21.80
C LEU A 62 -26.65 22.16 -21.55
N GLU A 63 -26.51 21.44 -20.43
CA GLU A 63 -25.34 20.56 -20.19
C GLU A 63 -25.69 19.08 -20.37
N GLN A 64 -24.85 18.32 -21.09
CA GLN A 64 -25.00 16.87 -21.21
C GLN A 64 -24.74 16.19 -19.86
N PRO A 65 -25.47 15.11 -19.52
CA PRO A 65 -25.25 14.41 -18.27
C PRO A 65 -23.88 13.74 -18.22
N GLU A 66 -23.21 13.87 -17.07
CA GLU A 66 -21.88 13.29 -16.80
C GLU A 66 -21.93 11.76 -16.82
N LEU A 67 -20.98 11.14 -17.53
CA LEU A 67 -20.82 9.69 -17.62
C LEU A 67 -19.67 9.22 -16.75
N PHE A 68 -19.84 8.06 -16.11
CA PHE A 68 -18.87 7.45 -15.21
C PHE A 68 -18.32 6.15 -15.81
N GLU A 69 -17.16 5.73 -15.32
CA GLU A 69 -16.46 4.51 -15.76
C GLU A 69 -17.32 3.23 -15.64
N PHE A 70 -18.21 3.17 -14.64
CA PHE A 70 -19.10 2.03 -14.41
C PHE A 70 -20.42 2.10 -15.20
N ASP A 71 -20.63 3.12 -16.03
CA ASP A 71 -21.88 3.25 -16.79
C ASP A 71 -21.96 2.21 -17.92
N HIS A 72 -23.09 1.51 -17.99
CA HIS A 72 -23.34 0.56 -19.07
C HIS A 72 -23.86 1.29 -20.32
N VAL A 73 -23.00 1.49 -21.31
CA VAL A 73 -23.36 2.07 -22.61
C VAL A 73 -23.86 0.98 -23.56
N TYR A 74 -25.04 1.15 -24.15
CA TYR A 74 -25.62 0.18 -25.08
C TYR A 74 -24.86 0.14 -26.42
N LEU A 75 -24.55 -1.07 -26.87
CA LEU A 75 -23.86 -1.35 -28.13
C LEU A 75 -24.74 -0.88 -29.32
N ALA A 76 -24.16 -0.09 -30.24
CA ALA A 76 -24.78 0.67 -31.35
C ALA A 76 -25.03 2.19 -31.11
N SER A 77 -24.54 2.75 -30.01
CA SER A 77 -24.60 4.20 -29.75
C SER A 77 -23.59 5.02 -30.59
N SER A 78 -24.04 6.09 -31.24
CA SER A 78 -23.16 7.09 -31.88
C SER A 78 -22.68 8.14 -30.85
N ILE A 79 -21.38 8.48 -30.84
CA ILE A 79 -20.76 9.35 -29.82
C ILE A 79 -21.31 10.79 -29.84
N ILE A 80 -21.73 11.27 -30.99
CA ILE A 80 -22.20 12.67 -31.18
C ILE A 80 -23.68 12.81 -30.74
N SER A 81 -24.35 11.69 -30.48
CA SER A 81 -25.77 11.71 -30.14
C SER A 81 -26.01 12.21 -28.71
N PRO A 82 -27.15 12.88 -28.43
CA PRO A 82 -27.52 13.26 -27.08
C PRO A 82 -27.58 12.03 -26.16
N VAL A 83 -27.06 12.19 -24.94
CA VAL A 83 -26.99 11.12 -23.95
C VAL A 83 -28.35 10.93 -23.29
N ALA A 84 -28.87 9.71 -23.32
CA ALA A 84 -30.08 9.31 -22.61
C ALA A 84 -29.73 8.23 -21.58
N ILE A 85 -30.00 8.53 -20.31
CA ILE A 85 -29.71 7.62 -19.18
C ILE A 85 -31.01 7.04 -18.65
N LEU A 86 -31.17 5.71 -18.70
CA LEU A 86 -32.27 5.01 -18.05
C LEU A 86 -31.85 4.53 -16.67
N TYR A 87 -32.53 5.02 -15.65
CA TYR A 87 -32.43 4.53 -14.27
C TYR A 87 -33.48 3.44 -14.06
N GLY A 88 -33.07 2.17 -13.98
CA GLY A 88 -34.01 1.06 -13.81
C GLY A 88 -33.34 -0.28 -13.52
N ALA A 89 -34.06 -1.18 -12.84
CA ALA A 89 -33.57 -2.49 -12.46
C ALA A 89 -33.78 -3.52 -13.57
N ILE A 90 -32.68 -4.09 -14.05
CA ILE A 90 -32.68 -5.14 -15.09
C ILE A 90 -33.49 -6.35 -14.59
N GLY A 91 -34.29 -6.94 -15.48
CA GLY A 91 -35.16 -8.08 -15.15
C GLY A 91 -36.55 -7.72 -14.62
N THR A 92 -36.86 -6.43 -14.44
CA THR A 92 -38.21 -5.96 -14.09
C THR A 92 -39.04 -5.59 -15.32
N GLU A 93 -40.36 -5.73 -15.25
CA GLU A 93 -41.26 -5.27 -16.32
C GLU A 93 -41.16 -3.77 -16.54
N CYS A 94 -41.04 -2.99 -15.46
CA CYS A 94 -40.83 -1.54 -15.51
C CYS A 94 -39.62 -1.12 -16.38
N PHE A 95 -38.54 -1.92 -16.35
CA PHE A 95 -37.34 -1.64 -17.14
C PHE A 95 -37.54 -2.01 -18.62
N LYS A 96 -38.23 -3.11 -18.89
CA LYS A 96 -38.39 -3.70 -20.22
C LYS A 96 -38.99 -2.71 -21.23
N ASP A 97 -40.07 -2.04 -20.86
CA ASP A 97 -40.81 -1.16 -21.78
C ASP A 97 -39.96 0.04 -22.22
N PHE A 98 -39.27 0.70 -21.29
CA PHE A 98 -38.36 1.80 -21.60
C PHE A 98 -37.11 1.33 -22.34
N HIS A 99 -36.55 0.17 -21.97
CA HIS A 99 -35.37 -0.39 -22.60
C HIS A 99 -35.60 -0.65 -24.10
N ILE A 100 -36.73 -1.23 -24.48
CA ILE A 100 -37.05 -1.52 -25.89
C ILE A 100 -37.04 -0.23 -26.72
N ILE A 101 -37.68 0.83 -26.22
CA ILE A 101 -37.79 2.12 -26.91
C ILE A 101 -36.41 2.78 -27.06
N LEU A 102 -35.63 2.84 -25.98
CA LEU A 102 -34.32 3.49 -25.98
C LEU A 102 -33.27 2.68 -26.75
N ALA A 103 -33.31 1.36 -26.70
CA ALA A 103 -32.44 0.50 -27.49
C ALA A 103 -32.70 0.68 -29.00
N GLU A 104 -33.96 0.77 -29.43
CA GLU A 104 -34.31 1.02 -30.83
C GLU A 104 -33.86 2.42 -31.30
N ALA A 105 -34.07 3.45 -30.46
CA ALA A 105 -33.58 4.80 -30.76
C ALA A 105 -32.04 4.88 -30.83
N SER A 106 -31.35 4.10 -29.98
CA SER A 106 -29.89 3.98 -29.99
C SER A 106 -29.39 3.30 -31.27
N LYS A 107 -30.01 2.19 -31.70
CA LYS A 107 -29.70 1.51 -32.97
C LYS A 107 -29.85 2.39 -34.20
N GLN A 108 -30.82 3.31 -34.16
CA GLN A 108 -31.04 4.32 -35.21
C GLN A 108 -30.04 5.49 -35.14
N GLY A 109 -29.10 5.49 -34.19
CA GLY A 109 -28.09 6.54 -34.02
C GLY A 109 -28.64 7.88 -33.51
N LYS A 110 -29.82 7.88 -32.86
CA LYS A 110 -30.45 9.12 -32.36
C LYS A 110 -29.98 9.52 -30.96
N ILE A 111 -29.57 8.55 -30.15
CA ILE A 111 -29.18 8.74 -28.75
C ILE A 111 -27.97 7.87 -28.41
N LYS A 112 -27.16 8.35 -27.47
CA LYS A 112 -26.21 7.53 -26.72
C LYS A 112 -26.94 6.97 -25.49
N TYR A 113 -27.31 5.69 -25.55
CA TYR A 113 -28.14 5.07 -24.53
C TYR A 113 -27.27 4.46 -23.42
N VAL A 114 -27.53 4.88 -22.19
CA VAL A 114 -26.83 4.42 -20.98
C VAL A 114 -27.82 3.85 -19.98
N VAL A 115 -27.47 2.76 -19.33
CA VAL A 115 -28.27 2.13 -18.27
C VAL A 115 -27.56 2.29 -16.93
N ARG A 116 -28.28 2.82 -15.94
CA ARG A 116 -27.86 2.87 -14.53
C ARG A 116 -28.80 1.99 -13.70
N PRO A 117 -28.31 0.87 -13.13
CA PRO A 117 -29.17 -0.02 -12.36
C PRO A 117 -29.62 0.64 -11.06
N VAL A 118 -30.90 0.93 -10.95
CA VAL A 118 -31.56 1.40 -9.72
C VAL A 118 -32.92 0.75 -9.64
N LEU A 119 -33.31 0.21 -8.48
CA LEU A 119 -34.66 -0.32 -8.25
C LEU A 119 -35.58 0.82 -7.79
N PRO A 120 -36.50 1.33 -8.64
CA PRO A 120 -37.39 2.41 -8.22
C PRO A 120 -38.41 1.88 -7.19
N PRO A 121 -38.81 2.68 -6.18
CA PRO A 121 -39.75 2.22 -5.14
C PRO A 121 -41.05 1.63 -5.68
N ARG A 122 -41.57 2.17 -6.80
CA ARG A 122 -42.80 1.67 -7.45
C ARG A 122 -42.65 0.27 -8.06
N CYS A 123 -41.43 -0.16 -8.38
CA CYS A 123 -41.14 -1.47 -8.99
C CYS A 123 -40.64 -2.50 -7.97
N GLN A 124 -40.34 -2.08 -6.72
CA GLN A 124 -39.91 -2.97 -5.64
C GLN A 124 -41.03 -3.93 -5.20
N ALA A 125 -42.30 -3.52 -5.30
CA ALA A 125 -43.46 -4.35 -4.96
C ALA A 125 -43.71 -5.52 -5.94
N VAL A 126 -43.10 -5.48 -7.14
CA VAL A 126 -43.33 -6.44 -8.24
C VAL A 126 -42.04 -7.18 -8.62
N SER A 127 -40.92 -6.92 -7.92
CA SER A 127 -39.60 -7.49 -8.24
C SER A 127 -39.36 -8.84 -7.56
N SER A 128 -38.71 -9.76 -8.27
CA SER A 128 -38.23 -11.04 -7.70
C SER A 128 -37.15 -10.81 -6.64
N TYR A 129 -36.90 -11.82 -5.78
CA TYR A 129 -35.84 -11.77 -4.75
C TYR A 129 -34.50 -11.32 -5.34
N CYS A 130 -34.01 -11.99 -6.39
CA CYS A 130 -32.74 -11.66 -7.05
C CYS A 130 -32.68 -10.22 -7.57
N SER A 131 -33.81 -9.64 -7.97
CA SER A 131 -33.89 -8.25 -8.46
C SER A 131 -33.89 -7.21 -7.33
N ALA A 132 -34.16 -7.62 -6.08
CA ALA A 132 -34.26 -6.74 -4.92
C ALA A 132 -33.09 -6.90 -3.90
N VAL A 133 -32.25 -7.92 -4.02
CA VAL A 133 -31.08 -8.13 -3.14
C VAL A 133 -30.20 -6.87 -3.10
N GLY A 134 -29.89 -6.39 -1.90
CA GLY A 134 -29.03 -5.21 -1.68
C GLY A 134 -29.68 -3.86 -1.98
N SER A 135 -30.98 -3.81 -2.33
CA SER A 135 -31.69 -2.55 -2.57
C SER A 135 -32.13 -1.82 -1.30
N SER A 136 -32.49 -2.56 -0.24
CA SER A 136 -32.91 -2.02 1.06
C SER A 136 -32.21 -2.66 2.27
N ASP A 137 -31.87 -3.95 2.15
CA ASP A 137 -31.34 -4.77 3.25
C ASP A 137 -29.83 -4.99 3.14
N ALA A 138 -29.21 -5.31 4.28
CA ALA A 138 -27.80 -5.65 4.34
C ALA A 138 -27.52 -6.99 3.65
N VAL A 139 -26.41 -7.07 2.91
CA VAL A 139 -26.02 -8.28 2.14
C VAL A 139 -24.85 -8.96 2.82
N ASN A 140 -24.96 -10.28 3.07
CA ASN A 140 -23.83 -11.08 3.56
C ASN A 140 -22.77 -11.24 2.45
N LEU A 141 -21.52 -10.92 2.75
CA LEU A 141 -20.39 -10.98 1.85
C LEU A 141 -19.66 -12.33 1.98
N GLY A 142 -18.90 -12.71 0.95
CA GLY A 142 -17.90 -13.78 1.01
C GLY A 142 -16.49 -13.24 0.83
N GLY A 143 -15.49 -14.14 0.78
CA GLY A 143 -14.09 -13.79 0.51
C GLY A 143 -13.27 -13.34 1.71
N TYR A 144 -13.67 -13.75 2.93
CA TYR A 144 -12.94 -13.47 4.17
C TYR A 144 -12.75 -14.74 5.01
N GLY A 145 -11.74 -14.75 5.86
CA GLY A 145 -11.46 -15.78 6.85
C GLY A 145 -11.94 -15.42 8.24
N VAL A 146 -12.31 -16.43 9.03
CA VAL A 146 -12.62 -16.32 10.45
C VAL A 146 -11.69 -17.23 11.22
N GLU A 147 -11.06 -16.68 12.25
CA GLU A 147 -10.15 -17.39 13.14
C GLU A 147 -10.73 -17.46 14.56
N LEU A 148 -10.63 -18.63 15.20
CA LEU A 148 -10.85 -18.81 16.63
C LEU A 148 -9.55 -19.31 17.27
N ALA A 149 -8.75 -18.39 17.80
CA ALA A 149 -7.45 -18.65 18.42
C ALA A 149 -7.60 -19.11 19.88
N LEU A 150 -6.75 -20.05 20.32
CA LEU A 150 -6.70 -20.54 21.70
C LEU A 150 -5.85 -19.59 22.56
N LYS A 151 -6.45 -19.01 23.61
CA LYS A 151 -5.77 -18.01 24.44
C LYS A 151 -4.77 -18.61 25.44
N ASN A 152 -5.11 -19.75 26.05
CA ASN A 152 -4.27 -20.43 27.03
C ASN A 152 -3.99 -21.88 26.62
N MET A 153 -2.72 -22.20 26.37
CA MET A 153 -2.25 -23.56 26.05
C MET A 153 -1.35 -24.16 27.15
N GLU A 154 -1.52 -23.75 28.41
CA GLU A 154 -0.68 -24.17 29.55
C GLU A 154 -0.84 -25.64 30.02
N TYR A 155 -1.21 -26.54 29.11
CA TYR A 155 -1.00 -27.97 29.34
C TYR A 155 0.17 -28.44 28.47
N LYS A 156 1.39 -28.12 28.93
CA LYS A 156 2.57 -28.97 28.66
C LYS A 156 2.41 -30.22 29.50
N ALA A 157 1.59 -31.16 29.06
CA ALA A 157 1.33 -32.40 29.77
C ALA A 157 1.25 -33.57 28.78
N MET A 158 2.43 -34.00 28.31
CA MET A 158 2.87 -35.36 27.95
C MET A 158 4.08 -35.22 27.02
N ASP A 159 5.28 -35.64 27.45
CA ASP A 159 6.55 -35.73 26.68
C ASP A 159 6.60 -34.94 25.34
N ASP A 160 6.69 -33.62 25.46
CA ASP A 160 6.62 -32.66 24.34
C ASP A 160 7.81 -32.74 23.36
N THR A 161 8.88 -33.47 23.67
CA THR A 161 10.06 -33.61 22.81
C THR A 161 9.81 -34.54 21.61
N MET A 162 9.00 -35.60 21.77
CA MET A 162 8.69 -36.52 20.66
C MET A 162 7.59 -36.01 19.71
N ILE A 163 6.76 -35.04 20.13
CA ILE A 163 5.64 -34.51 19.33
C ILE A 163 6.12 -33.49 18.28
N LYS A 164 7.34 -32.95 18.40
CA LYS A 164 7.75 -31.71 17.70
C LYS A 164 8.67 -31.90 16.49
N GLU A 165 9.37 -33.02 16.36
CA GLU A 165 10.36 -33.19 15.27
C GLU A 165 9.72 -33.66 13.95
N ASP A 166 8.75 -34.58 13.96
CA ASP A 166 8.22 -35.16 12.71
C ASP A 166 6.79 -34.72 12.33
N LEU A 167 6.16 -33.81 13.10
CA LEU A 167 4.74 -33.45 12.91
C LEU A 167 4.42 -32.88 11.53
N GLY A 168 5.33 -32.09 10.97
CA GLY A 168 5.23 -31.58 9.61
C GLY A 168 5.23 -32.71 8.57
N HIS A 169 6.18 -33.63 8.66
CA HIS A 169 6.30 -34.79 7.78
C HIS A 169 5.08 -35.72 7.91
N GLN A 170 4.59 -35.96 9.13
CA GLN A 170 3.37 -36.73 9.38
C GLN A 170 2.15 -36.07 8.73
N THR A 171 2.06 -34.74 8.77
CA THR A 171 0.96 -34.02 8.11
C THR A 171 1.00 -34.21 6.60
N VAL A 172 2.18 -34.08 5.98
CA VAL A 172 2.35 -34.34 4.54
C VAL A 172 1.93 -35.75 4.17
N GLN A 173 2.41 -36.75 4.90
CA GLN A 173 2.04 -38.15 4.67
C GLN A 173 0.51 -38.37 4.77
N ARG A 174 -0.17 -37.71 5.71
CA ARG A 174 -1.63 -37.82 5.86
C ARG A 174 -2.40 -37.23 4.68
N ILE A 175 -1.87 -36.16 4.09
CA ILE A 175 -2.46 -35.47 2.93
C ILE A 175 -2.23 -36.29 1.66
N VAL A 176 -0.99 -36.69 1.39
CA VAL A 176 -0.61 -37.42 0.17
C VAL A 176 -1.31 -38.78 0.08
N HIS A 177 -1.49 -39.49 1.20
CA HIS A 177 -2.21 -40.76 1.24
C HIS A 177 -3.74 -40.64 1.29
N ALA A 178 -4.30 -39.42 1.30
CA ALA A 178 -5.74 -39.24 1.31
C ALA A 178 -6.35 -39.46 -0.08
N SER A 179 -7.59 -39.92 -0.14
CA SER A 179 -8.33 -40.07 -1.41
C SER A 179 -8.61 -38.72 -2.09
N ASP A 180 -8.81 -37.66 -1.30
CA ASP A 180 -8.90 -36.28 -1.76
C ASP A 180 -7.86 -35.45 -0.96
N PRO A 181 -6.66 -35.24 -1.52
CA PRO A 181 -5.59 -34.49 -0.84
C PRO A 181 -5.97 -33.04 -0.53
N LEU A 182 -6.70 -32.34 -1.41
CA LEU A 182 -7.11 -30.95 -1.19
C LEU A 182 -8.12 -30.83 -0.05
N GLN A 183 -9.08 -31.75 0.02
CA GLN A 183 -10.01 -31.81 1.14
C GLN A 183 -9.29 -32.16 2.45
N SER A 184 -8.40 -33.16 2.43
CA SER A 184 -7.61 -33.56 3.60
C SER A 184 -6.75 -32.41 4.13
N MET A 185 -6.06 -31.70 3.22
CA MET A 185 -5.29 -30.50 3.56
C MET A 185 -6.18 -29.41 4.16
N GLN A 186 -7.34 -29.11 3.55
CA GLN A 186 -8.26 -28.12 4.10
C GLN A 186 -8.74 -28.50 5.51
N GLU A 187 -9.12 -29.76 5.73
CA GLU A 187 -9.62 -30.24 7.04
C GLU A 187 -8.58 -30.14 8.15
N ILE A 188 -7.32 -30.51 7.83
CA ILE A 188 -6.19 -30.39 8.76
C ILE A 188 -5.91 -28.92 9.07
N ASN A 189 -5.76 -28.08 8.03
CA ASN A 189 -5.41 -26.68 8.20
C ASN A 189 -6.48 -25.92 9.01
N GLN A 190 -7.76 -26.24 8.81
CA GLN A 190 -8.88 -25.56 9.44
C GLN A 190 -9.20 -26.05 10.87
N ASN A 191 -8.75 -27.26 11.26
CA ASN A 191 -9.08 -27.88 12.56
C ASN A 191 -7.86 -28.44 13.31
N PHE A 192 -6.66 -27.95 13.00
CA PHE A 192 -5.40 -28.49 13.50
C PHE A 192 -5.38 -28.74 15.03
N PRO A 193 -5.86 -27.83 15.90
CA PRO A 193 -5.83 -28.07 17.36
C PRO A 193 -6.61 -29.32 17.82
N SER A 194 -7.62 -29.76 17.07
CA SER A 194 -8.37 -30.98 17.35
C SER A 194 -7.74 -32.23 16.74
N ILE A 195 -6.88 -32.08 15.73
CA ILE A 195 -6.33 -33.18 14.94
C ILE A 195 -4.90 -33.54 15.39
N VAL A 196 -4.15 -32.59 15.96
CA VAL A 196 -2.73 -32.72 16.31
C VAL A 196 -2.39 -33.98 17.11
N SER A 197 -3.21 -34.35 18.10
CA SER A 197 -2.96 -35.53 18.94
C SER A 197 -3.09 -36.86 18.18
N SER A 198 -3.85 -36.87 17.09
CA SER A 198 -3.99 -38.04 16.22
C SER A 198 -2.86 -38.12 15.19
N LEU A 199 -2.41 -36.96 14.68
CA LEU A 199 -1.30 -36.87 13.73
C LEU A 199 0.03 -37.30 14.37
N SER A 200 0.29 -36.85 15.59
CA SER A 200 1.55 -37.13 16.30
C SER A 200 1.79 -38.62 16.56
N ARG A 201 0.73 -39.43 16.62
CA ARG A 201 0.79 -40.88 16.83
C ARG A 201 1.04 -41.67 15.55
N MET A 202 1.05 -41.03 14.39
CA MET A 202 1.22 -41.70 13.10
C MET A 202 2.70 -42.07 12.87
N LYS A 203 2.97 -43.30 12.44
CA LYS A 203 4.32 -43.71 12.05
C LYS A 203 4.70 -43.09 10.71
N LEU A 204 5.88 -42.48 10.64
CA LEU A 204 6.41 -41.88 9.43
C LEU A 204 7.03 -42.94 8.51
N ASN A 205 6.88 -42.77 7.20
CA ASN A 205 7.61 -43.53 6.20
C ASN A 205 8.89 -42.78 5.78
N ASP A 206 10.04 -43.42 5.86
CA ASP A 206 11.34 -42.83 5.53
C ASP A 206 11.40 -42.33 4.08
N SER A 207 10.71 -43.01 3.15
CA SER A 207 10.63 -42.59 1.74
C SER A 207 10.05 -41.18 1.55
N ILE A 208 9.05 -40.79 2.34
CA ILE A 208 8.43 -39.45 2.24
C ILE A 208 9.37 -38.39 2.83
N LYS A 209 10.10 -38.75 3.88
CA LYS A 209 11.07 -37.86 4.53
C LYS A 209 12.21 -37.51 3.59
N ASP A 210 12.79 -38.50 2.91
CA ASP A 210 13.87 -38.29 1.94
C ASP A 210 13.42 -37.41 0.76
N GLU A 211 12.17 -37.56 0.34
CA GLU A 211 11.59 -36.78 -0.76
C GLU A 211 11.35 -35.32 -0.39
N ILE A 212 10.83 -35.06 0.82
CA ILE A 212 10.69 -33.70 1.37
C ILE A 212 12.07 -33.05 1.48
N LEU A 213 13.08 -33.78 1.97
CA LEU A 213 14.45 -33.27 2.07
C LEU A 213 15.07 -32.94 0.70
N ALA A 214 14.74 -33.70 -0.35
CA ALA A 214 15.16 -33.40 -1.71
C ALA A 214 14.54 -32.09 -2.22
N ASN A 215 13.22 -31.90 -2.02
CA ASN A 215 12.52 -30.66 -2.39
C ASN A 215 13.02 -29.44 -1.61
N GLN A 216 13.36 -29.63 -0.33
CA GLN A 216 13.86 -28.56 0.55
C GLN A 216 15.25 -28.03 0.16
N ARG A 217 15.96 -28.70 -0.76
CA ARG A 217 17.21 -28.17 -1.35
C ARG A 217 16.94 -27.00 -2.30
N MET A 218 15.75 -26.94 -2.90
CA MET A 218 15.35 -25.87 -3.83
C MET A 218 14.62 -24.73 -3.10
N VAL A 219 13.74 -25.07 -2.16
CA VAL A 219 12.93 -24.09 -1.40
C VAL A 219 13.14 -24.30 0.10
N PRO A 220 13.51 -23.26 0.88
CA PRO A 220 13.73 -23.41 2.32
C PRO A 220 12.49 -23.97 3.04
N PRO A 221 12.65 -24.81 4.09
CA PRO A 221 11.53 -25.37 4.85
C PRO A 221 10.54 -24.30 5.36
N GLY A 222 9.24 -24.59 5.27
CA GLY A 222 8.17 -23.69 5.74
C GLY A 222 7.84 -22.51 4.82
N LYS A 223 8.62 -22.29 3.75
CA LYS A 223 8.29 -21.27 2.75
C LYS A 223 7.16 -21.76 1.85
N SER A 224 6.17 -20.90 1.63
CA SER A 224 5.07 -21.12 0.70
C SER A 224 5.20 -20.17 -0.48
N LEU A 225 4.89 -20.65 -1.69
CA LEU A 225 4.93 -19.94 -2.97
C LEU A 225 3.75 -20.41 -3.82
N VAL A 226 3.15 -19.52 -4.61
CA VAL A 226 2.13 -19.89 -5.60
C VAL A 226 2.44 -19.17 -6.90
N ALA A 227 2.33 -19.87 -8.02
CA ALA A 227 2.39 -19.32 -9.35
C ALA A 227 1.16 -19.71 -10.16
N LEU A 228 0.63 -18.76 -10.93
CA LEU A 228 -0.42 -18.97 -11.92
C LEU A 228 0.20 -18.79 -13.30
N ASN A 229 0.19 -19.84 -14.13
CA ASN A 229 0.86 -19.85 -15.42
C ASN A 229 2.31 -19.32 -15.32
N GLY A 230 3.09 -19.77 -14.34
CA GLY A 230 4.48 -19.32 -14.13
C GLY A 230 4.64 -17.93 -13.48
N ALA A 231 3.59 -17.10 -13.41
CA ALA A 231 3.64 -15.81 -12.73
C ALA A 231 3.50 -16.00 -11.21
N LEU A 232 4.54 -15.63 -10.46
CA LEU A 232 4.54 -15.68 -8.99
C LEU A 232 3.52 -14.70 -8.40
N ILE A 233 2.69 -15.19 -7.48
CA ILE A 233 1.68 -14.41 -6.78
C ILE A 233 2.13 -14.23 -5.32
N ASN A 234 2.04 -12.98 -4.82
CA ASN A 234 2.26 -12.73 -3.40
C ASN A 234 1.09 -13.30 -2.57
N ILE A 235 1.40 -14.26 -1.70
CA ILE A 235 0.40 -14.98 -0.87
C ILE A 235 -0.16 -14.10 0.25
N GLU A 236 0.57 -13.07 0.68
CA GLU A 236 0.08 -12.16 1.72
C GLU A 236 -1.05 -11.27 1.18
N ASP A 237 -0.88 -10.78 -0.05
CA ASP A 237 -1.82 -9.86 -0.72
C ASP A 237 -2.97 -10.60 -1.44
N ILE A 238 -2.86 -11.91 -1.65
CA ILE A 238 -3.89 -12.68 -2.37
C ILE A 238 -5.21 -12.67 -1.60
N ASP A 239 -6.29 -12.28 -2.26
CA ASP A 239 -7.65 -12.47 -1.78
C ASP A 239 -8.51 -13.14 -2.86
N LEU A 240 -9.75 -13.51 -2.51
CA LEU A 240 -10.65 -14.18 -3.44
C LEU A 240 -10.92 -13.33 -4.69
N TYR A 241 -11.04 -12.02 -4.54
CA TYR A 241 -11.39 -11.09 -5.62
C TYR A 241 -10.21 -10.90 -6.58
N LEU A 242 -9.00 -10.69 -6.05
CA LEU A 242 -7.78 -10.63 -6.84
C LEU A 242 -7.53 -11.93 -7.61
N LEU A 243 -7.71 -13.08 -6.94
CA LEU A 243 -7.52 -14.38 -7.58
C LEU A 243 -8.51 -14.61 -8.73
N MET A 244 -9.78 -14.21 -8.55
CA MET A 244 -10.79 -14.30 -9.61
C MET A 244 -10.43 -13.42 -10.82
N ASP A 245 -9.99 -12.19 -10.58
CA ASP A 245 -9.59 -11.28 -11.65
C ASP A 245 -8.38 -11.80 -12.45
N LEU A 246 -7.36 -12.28 -11.74
CA LEU A 246 -6.18 -12.89 -12.38
C LEU A 246 -6.60 -14.09 -13.23
N VAL A 247 -7.43 -14.99 -12.69
CA VAL A 247 -7.93 -16.16 -13.43
C VAL A 247 -8.80 -15.75 -14.63
N GLN A 248 -9.68 -14.75 -14.47
CA GLN A 248 -10.53 -14.27 -15.56
C GLN A 248 -9.70 -13.63 -16.68
N GLN A 249 -8.67 -12.88 -16.33
CA GLN A 249 -7.73 -12.29 -17.27
C GLN A 249 -6.97 -13.37 -18.05
N GLU A 250 -6.44 -14.38 -17.35
CA GLU A 250 -5.75 -15.53 -17.97
C GLU A 250 -6.66 -16.35 -18.89
N LEU A 251 -7.91 -16.62 -18.48
CA LEU A 251 -8.90 -17.30 -19.33
C LEU A 251 -9.23 -16.48 -20.58
N SER A 252 -9.36 -15.16 -20.44
CA SER A 252 -9.58 -14.24 -21.56
C SER A 252 -8.41 -14.29 -22.54
N PHE A 253 -7.16 -14.25 -22.05
CA PHE A 253 -5.98 -14.40 -22.89
C PHE A 253 -5.91 -15.76 -23.58
N ALA A 254 -6.20 -16.84 -22.87
CA ALA A 254 -6.27 -18.18 -23.44
C ALA A 254 -7.32 -18.29 -24.57
N ASP A 255 -8.51 -17.69 -24.39
CA ASP A 255 -9.55 -17.65 -25.42
C ASP A 255 -9.10 -16.86 -26.66
N HIS A 256 -8.38 -15.74 -26.46
CA HIS A 256 -7.78 -14.99 -27.56
C HIS A 256 -6.75 -15.80 -28.35
N PHE A 257 -5.87 -16.55 -27.67
CA PHE A 257 -4.92 -17.42 -28.35
C PHE A 257 -5.59 -18.63 -29.02
N SER A 258 -6.66 -19.17 -28.42
CA SER A 258 -7.44 -20.26 -29.01
C SER A 258 -8.11 -19.84 -30.32
N LYS A 259 -8.60 -18.59 -30.43
CA LYS A 259 -9.13 -18.02 -31.68
C LYS A 259 -8.10 -17.98 -32.81
N LEU A 260 -6.80 -17.92 -32.49
CA LEU A 260 -5.70 -18.02 -33.47
C LEU A 260 -5.41 -19.47 -33.89
N LYS A 261 -6.20 -20.44 -33.42
CA LYS A 261 -6.05 -21.89 -33.67
C LYS A 261 -4.71 -22.47 -33.21
N LEU A 262 -4.12 -21.88 -32.18
CA LEU A 262 -2.94 -22.42 -31.53
C LEU A 262 -3.29 -23.66 -30.70
N PRO A 263 -2.40 -24.67 -30.63
CA PRO A 263 -2.60 -25.85 -29.80
C PRO A 263 -2.48 -25.45 -28.32
N LEU A 264 -3.19 -26.16 -27.44
CA LEU A 264 -3.21 -25.84 -26.00
C LEU A 264 -1.81 -25.86 -25.36
N SER A 265 -0.91 -26.72 -25.83
CA SER A 265 0.49 -26.75 -25.39
C SER A 265 1.26 -25.47 -25.72
N ALA A 266 1.05 -24.89 -26.92
CA ALA A 266 1.63 -23.60 -27.29
C ALA A 266 1.02 -22.47 -26.46
N ILE A 267 -0.30 -22.50 -26.25
CA ILE A 267 -1.00 -21.49 -25.44
C ILE A 267 -0.45 -21.50 -24.01
N GLN A 268 -0.27 -22.67 -23.41
CA GLN A 268 0.28 -22.80 -22.06
C GLN A 268 1.71 -22.26 -22.00
N LYS A 269 2.59 -22.61 -22.96
CA LYS A 269 3.96 -22.08 -23.03
C LYS A 269 4.00 -20.55 -23.19
N LEU A 270 3.09 -19.99 -24.00
CA LEU A 270 2.98 -18.54 -24.20
C LEU A 270 2.48 -17.82 -22.95
N LEU A 271 1.49 -18.37 -22.25
CA LEU A 271 1.00 -17.83 -20.99
C LEU A 271 2.06 -17.93 -19.88
N SER A 272 2.88 -18.98 -19.90
CA SER A 272 4.01 -19.17 -18.96
C SER A 272 5.30 -18.47 -19.34
N ALA A 273 5.32 -17.74 -20.46
CA ALA A 273 6.51 -17.07 -20.92
C ALA A 273 6.89 -15.97 -19.92
N ALA A 274 8.11 -16.04 -19.37
CA ALA A 274 8.62 -14.97 -18.54
C ALA A 274 8.65 -13.66 -19.35
N PRO A 275 8.23 -12.52 -18.77
CA PRO A 275 8.42 -11.25 -19.44
C PRO A 275 9.92 -11.08 -19.73
N PRO A 276 10.27 -10.56 -20.92
CA PRO A 276 11.66 -10.24 -21.22
C PRO A 276 12.17 -9.31 -20.13
N SER A 277 13.41 -9.51 -19.69
CA SER A 277 14.03 -8.61 -18.72
C SER A 277 14.04 -7.22 -19.33
N GLU A 278 13.10 -6.36 -18.90
CA GLU A 278 13.04 -4.95 -19.25
C GLU A 278 14.25 -4.27 -18.59
N SER A 279 15.42 -4.49 -19.19
CA SER A 279 16.61 -3.70 -18.95
C SER A 279 16.24 -2.30 -19.44
N ASN A 280 15.70 -1.47 -18.54
CA ASN A 280 15.37 -0.06 -18.72
C ASN A 280 16.56 0.80 -19.20
N ALA A 281 17.73 0.19 -19.36
CA ALA A 281 18.98 0.78 -19.80
C ALA A 281 19.02 0.92 -21.34
N PHE A 282 18.30 1.91 -21.86
CA PHE A 282 18.43 2.33 -23.26
C PHE A 282 19.78 3.04 -23.45
N ARG A 283 20.72 2.41 -24.18
CA ARG A 283 22.05 2.99 -24.47
C ARG A 283 22.05 3.68 -25.83
N ILE A 284 22.56 4.90 -25.88
CA ILE A 284 22.77 5.65 -27.11
C ILE A 284 24.23 5.48 -27.53
N ASP A 285 24.44 5.11 -28.78
CA ASP A 285 25.74 5.18 -29.42
C ASP A 285 26.07 6.63 -29.80
N PHE A 286 26.76 7.32 -28.90
CA PHE A 286 27.20 8.69 -29.09
C PHE A 286 28.63 8.78 -29.67
N ARG A 287 29.25 7.67 -30.10
CA ARG A 287 30.63 7.70 -30.62
C ARG A 287 30.71 8.52 -31.90
N SER A 288 31.41 9.64 -31.83
CA SER A 288 31.60 10.57 -32.94
C SER A 288 32.80 11.48 -32.70
N GLY A 289 33.31 12.09 -33.77
CA GLY A 289 34.34 13.14 -33.67
C GLY A 289 33.85 14.41 -32.96
N HIS A 290 32.53 14.58 -32.83
CA HIS A 290 31.87 15.73 -32.19
C HIS A 290 31.78 15.61 -30.66
N VAL A 291 32.31 14.54 -30.06
CA VAL A 291 32.41 14.37 -28.60
C VAL A 291 33.80 14.79 -28.16
N HIS A 292 33.88 15.84 -27.35
CA HIS A 292 35.15 16.41 -26.92
C HIS A 292 35.42 15.98 -25.47
N TYR A 293 36.46 15.17 -25.25
CA TYR A 293 36.86 14.71 -23.91
C TYR A 293 37.87 15.67 -23.26
N LEU A 294 37.70 15.93 -21.97
CA LEU A 294 38.61 16.76 -21.16
C LEU A 294 39.83 15.98 -20.67
N ASN A 295 39.64 14.72 -20.26
CA ASN A 295 40.67 13.86 -19.67
C ASN A 295 40.71 12.48 -20.32
N ASN A 296 41.82 11.77 -20.10
CA ASN A 296 42.00 10.36 -20.41
C ASN A 296 42.70 9.64 -19.23
N LEU A 297 41.96 8.78 -18.53
CA LEU A 297 42.44 8.09 -17.33
C LEU A 297 43.61 7.13 -17.64
N GLU A 298 43.74 6.66 -18.88
CA GLU A 298 44.78 5.71 -19.30
C GLU A 298 46.09 6.42 -19.67
N GLU A 299 46.01 7.65 -20.16
CA GLU A 299 47.15 8.36 -20.79
C GLU A 299 47.68 9.52 -19.96
N ASP A 300 46.83 10.30 -19.28
CA ASP A 300 47.24 11.57 -18.68
C ASP A 300 48.21 11.37 -17.50
N ALA A 301 49.17 12.28 -17.37
CA ALA A 301 50.21 12.23 -16.33
C ALA A 301 49.64 12.25 -14.90
N MET A 302 48.48 12.89 -14.70
CA MET A 302 47.75 12.96 -13.42
C MET A 302 47.42 11.57 -12.86
N TYR A 303 47.00 10.62 -13.71
CA TYR A 303 46.52 9.30 -13.29
C TYR A 303 47.62 8.25 -13.25
N LYS A 304 48.88 8.62 -13.49
CA LYS A 304 50.02 7.69 -13.51
C LYS A 304 50.23 6.94 -12.18
N ARG A 305 49.79 7.53 -11.06
CA ARG A 305 49.85 6.90 -9.72
C ARG A 305 48.76 5.85 -9.50
N TRP A 306 47.70 5.84 -10.32
CA TRP A 306 46.62 4.87 -10.21
C TRP A 306 47.06 3.54 -10.79
N ARG A 307 46.55 2.45 -10.22
CA ARG A 307 46.89 1.09 -10.65
C ARG A 307 46.12 0.74 -11.92
N SER A 308 46.76 0.04 -12.85
CA SER A 308 46.19 -0.34 -14.16
C SER A 308 45.59 -1.74 -14.20
N ASN A 309 45.63 -2.48 -13.09
CA ASN A 309 45.08 -3.83 -13.02
C ASN A 309 43.56 -3.78 -12.84
N ILE A 310 42.81 -4.24 -13.85
CA ILE A 310 41.34 -4.21 -13.85
C ILE A 310 40.74 -5.09 -12.74
N ASN A 311 41.41 -6.15 -12.32
CA ASN A 311 40.91 -7.08 -11.30
C ASN A 311 40.76 -6.44 -9.91
N GLU A 312 41.36 -5.26 -9.68
CA GLU A 312 41.17 -4.52 -8.43
C GLU A 312 39.75 -3.99 -8.24
N ILE A 313 38.97 -3.92 -9.32
CA ILE A 313 37.56 -3.59 -9.24
C ILE A 313 36.76 -4.64 -8.46
N LEU A 314 37.25 -5.88 -8.40
CA LEU A 314 36.58 -7.02 -7.73
C LEU A 314 36.90 -7.10 -6.22
N MET A 315 37.90 -6.37 -5.73
CA MET A 315 38.29 -6.44 -4.31
C MET A 315 37.24 -5.76 -3.43
N PRO A 316 36.83 -6.26 -2.26
CA PRO A 316 35.86 -5.57 -1.41
C PRO A 316 36.38 -4.19 -0.95
N VAL A 317 35.50 -3.17 -0.95
CA VAL A 317 35.77 -1.81 -0.41
C VAL A 317 34.61 -1.39 0.49
N PHE A 318 34.84 -0.40 1.35
CA PHE A 318 33.76 0.15 2.17
C PHE A 318 32.67 0.79 1.27
N PRO A 319 31.37 0.59 1.58
CA PRO A 319 30.29 1.22 0.83
C PRO A 319 30.48 2.74 0.70
N GLY A 320 30.33 3.27 -0.51
CA GLY A 320 30.52 4.70 -0.83
C GLY A 320 31.97 5.11 -1.16
N GLN A 321 32.96 4.23 -1.01
CA GLN A 321 34.34 4.51 -1.39
C GLN A 321 34.56 4.31 -2.90
N LEU A 322 35.04 5.34 -3.60
CA LEU A 322 35.35 5.29 -5.03
C LEU A 322 36.63 4.48 -5.33
N ARG A 323 36.63 3.75 -6.44
CA ARG A 323 37.78 2.96 -6.90
C ARG A 323 38.59 3.71 -7.94
N TYR A 324 39.83 4.04 -7.59
CA TYR A 324 40.75 4.74 -8.48
C TYR A 324 41.56 3.75 -9.32
N ILE A 325 41.08 3.45 -10.53
CA ILE A 325 41.73 2.56 -11.49
C ILE A 325 42.10 3.35 -12.73
N ARG A 326 43.33 3.13 -13.23
CA ARG A 326 43.87 3.74 -14.44
C ARG A 326 43.30 3.06 -15.70
N LYS A 327 41.98 3.15 -15.89
CA LYS A 327 41.22 2.57 -17.02
C LYS A 327 39.97 3.41 -17.28
N ASN A 328 39.63 3.65 -18.54
CA ASN A 328 38.42 4.39 -18.93
C ASN A 328 37.17 3.50 -18.81
N LEU A 329 36.68 3.31 -17.58
CA LEU A 329 35.50 2.46 -17.30
C LEU A 329 34.18 3.21 -17.44
N PHE A 330 34.19 4.50 -17.09
CA PHE A 330 33.01 5.34 -17.02
C PHE A 330 33.20 6.56 -17.91
N HIS A 331 32.33 6.73 -18.91
CA HIS A 331 32.30 7.87 -19.80
C HIS A 331 31.08 8.71 -19.47
N ALA A 332 31.28 9.92 -18.97
CA ALA A 332 30.22 10.87 -18.67
C ALA A 332 30.28 12.03 -19.67
N VAL A 333 29.31 12.04 -20.58
CA VAL A 333 29.20 13.08 -21.62
C VAL A 333 28.02 13.99 -21.32
N TYR A 334 28.27 15.29 -21.21
CA TYR A 334 27.23 16.30 -20.94
C TYR A 334 26.91 17.11 -22.19
N THR A 335 25.69 17.62 -22.25
CA THR A 335 25.25 18.56 -23.31
C THR A 335 25.55 20.03 -22.97
N ILE A 336 25.86 20.36 -21.70
CA ILE A 336 26.22 21.71 -21.21
C ILE A 336 27.37 21.60 -20.19
N ASP A 337 28.16 22.67 -20.03
CA ASP A 337 29.34 22.73 -19.16
C ASP A 337 29.00 22.75 -17.65
N MET A 338 29.00 21.55 -17.03
CA MET A 338 29.09 21.34 -15.58
C MET A 338 30.37 20.59 -15.18
N ILE A 339 31.35 20.52 -16.07
CA ILE A 339 32.41 19.49 -16.03
C ILE A 339 33.61 19.94 -15.17
N LEU A 340 33.89 21.25 -15.15
CA LEU A 340 35.11 21.80 -14.53
C LEU A 340 35.20 21.56 -13.02
N SER A 341 34.08 21.60 -12.28
CA SER A 341 34.06 21.35 -10.83
C SER A 341 34.28 19.86 -10.49
N LEU A 342 33.68 18.96 -11.27
CA LEU A 342 33.80 17.51 -11.10
C LEU A 342 35.20 17.00 -11.45
N HIS A 343 35.81 17.54 -12.51
CA HIS A 343 37.17 17.17 -12.92
C HIS A 343 38.22 17.52 -11.83
N GLN A 344 38.08 18.67 -11.15
CA GLN A 344 38.98 19.06 -10.06
C GLN A 344 38.92 18.09 -8.86
N SER A 345 37.82 17.37 -8.69
CA SER A 345 37.62 16.40 -7.60
C SER A 345 38.25 15.03 -7.86
N SER A 346 38.95 14.82 -8.99
CA SER A 346 39.66 13.58 -9.35
C SER A 346 38.79 12.31 -9.35
N ILE A 347 37.49 12.44 -9.66
CA ILE A 347 36.56 11.32 -9.77
C ILE A 347 37.02 10.39 -10.92
N PRO A 348 36.99 9.04 -10.78
CA PRO A 348 37.50 8.09 -11.77
C PRO A 348 36.58 7.94 -13.00
N MET A 349 36.34 9.05 -13.69
CA MET A 349 35.45 9.15 -14.84
C MET A 349 36.12 9.92 -15.97
N ARG A 350 35.82 9.54 -17.20
CA ARG A 350 36.20 10.28 -18.40
C ARG A 350 35.10 11.27 -18.73
N PHE A 351 35.42 12.56 -18.68
CA PHE A 351 34.46 13.64 -18.90
C PHE A 351 34.49 14.10 -20.36
N GLY A 352 33.32 14.17 -20.99
CA GLY A 352 33.16 14.69 -22.33
C GLY A 352 32.02 15.70 -22.44
N ILE A 353 32.05 16.51 -23.50
CA ILE A 353 30.98 17.45 -23.84
C ILE A 353 30.59 17.30 -25.31
N ILE A 354 29.30 17.51 -25.59
CA ILE A 354 28.78 17.69 -26.94
C ILE A 354 28.13 19.07 -27.00
N LEU A 355 28.62 19.93 -27.89
CA LEU A 355 28.14 21.29 -28.06
C LEU A 355 27.25 21.38 -29.31
N TYR A 356 26.12 22.09 -29.23
CA TYR A 356 25.19 22.26 -30.35
C TYR A 356 24.43 23.58 -30.27
N SER A 357 23.87 24.03 -31.41
CA SER A 357 22.96 25.17 -31.47
C SER A 357 21.51 24.70 -31.44
N SER A 358 20.75 25.14 -30.43
CA SER A 358 19.32 24.86 -30.32
C SER A 358 18.51 25.52 -31.44
N LYS A 359 18.93 26.70 -31.91
CA LYS A 359 18.28 27.40 -33.05
C LYS A 359 18.49 26.64 -34.35
N LEU A 360 19.71 26.14 -34.60
CA LEU A 360 20.00 25.36 -35.80
C LEU A 360 19.26 24.02 -35.80
N VAL A 361 19.17 23.35 -34.65
CA VAL A 361 18.40 22.10 -34.54
C VAL A 361 16.91 22.33 -34.83
N LYS A 362 16.30 23.41 -34.33
CA LYS A 362 14.92 23.77 -34.68
C LYS A 362 14.71 23.99 -36.18
N MET A 363 15.66 24.67 -36.85
CA MET A 363 15.60 24.83 -38.31
C MET A 363 15.76 23.51 -39.07
N ILE A 364 16.57 22.57 -38.56
CA ILE A 364 16.73 21.22 -39.13
C ILE A 364 15.41 20.42 -38.95
N GLU A 365 14.76 20.54 -37.80
CA GLU A 365 13.45 19.94 -37.53
C GLU A 365 12.36 20.43 -38.49
N GLU A 366 12.27 21.75 -38.69
CA GLU A 366 11.31 22.38 -39.61
C GLU A 366 11.54 21.98 -41.08
N ASN A 367 12.78 21.72 -41.47
CA ASN A 367 13.16 21.29 -42.83
C ASN A 367 13.17 19.76 -43.03
N GLY A 368 12.54 18.99 -42.13
CA GLY A 368 12.41 17.54 -42.28
C GLY A 368 13.70 16.75 -42.10
N GLY A 369 14.66 17.28 -41.31
CA GLY A 369 15.91 16.59 -40.98
C GLY A 369 17.10 16.90 -41.90
N HIS A 370 16.96 17.87 -42.80
CA HIS A 370 18.03 18.34 -43.69
C HIS A 370 18.60 19.68 -43.24
N LEU A 371 19.91 19.86 -43.44
CA LEU A 371 20.56 21.16 -43.28
C LEU A 371 19.96 22.16 -44.29
N PRO A 372 19.76 23.44 -43.90
CA PRO A 372 19.27 24.45 -44.83
C PRO A 372 20.22 24.57 -46.03
N SER A 373 19.73 24.34 -47.25
CA SER A 373 20.54 24.48 -48.45
C SER A 373 20.99 25.94 -48.61
N SER A 374 22.29 26.16 -48.77
CA SER A 374 22.94 27.47 -48.96
C SER A 374 22.55 28.23 -50.23
N ALA A 375 21.59 27.71 -51.03
CA ALA A 375 21.36 28.16 -52.39
C ALA A 375 20.12 29.06 -52.60
N VAL A 376 19.24 29.27 -51.62
CA VAL A 376 18.04 30.10 -51.84
C VAL A 376 17.61 30.84 -50.57
N GLN A 377 18.17 32.03 -50.31
CA GLN A 377 17.49 33.26 -49.82
C GLN A 377 18.46 34.31 -49.22
N ASP A 378 18.32 35.55 -49.70
CA ASP A 378 18.89 36.85 -49.35
C ASP A 378 19.92 36.98 -48.19
N ASP A 379 21.13 37.38 -48.61
CA ASP A 379 22.37 37.66 -47.86
C ASP A 379 22.34 38.81 -46.82
N LYS A 380 21.18 39.34 -46.41
CA LYS A 380 21.13 40.58 -45.59
C LYS A 380 20.66 40.47 -44.15
N LYS A 381 20.28 39.29 -43.63
CA LYS A 381 19.87 39.14 -42.22
C LYS A 381 20.12 37.74 -41.62
N ARG A 382 21.36 37.22 -41.64
CA ARG A 382 21.75 36.16 -40.68
C ARG A 382 22.86 36.67 -39.78
N THR A 383 22.46 37.26 -38.65
CA THR A 383 23.33 37.33 -37.47
C THR A 383 23.70 35.89 -37.10
N GLU A 384 25.00 35.59 -37.05
CA GLU A 384 25.51 34.28 -36.65
C GLU A 384 24.97 33.91 -35.26
N ASP A 385 24.52 32.67 -35.09
CA ASP A 385 24.01 32.22 -33.80
C ASP A 385 25.17 32.12 -32.79
N VAL A 386 24.95 32.65 -31.58
CA VAL A 386 25.99 32.76 -30.55
C VAL A 386 26.49 31.36 -30.14
N SER A 387 25.62 30.35 -30.14
CA SER A 387 26.01 28.96 -29.89
C SER A 387 26.95 28.42 -30.98
N SER A 388 26.70 28.71 -32.25
CA SER A 388 27.60 28.35 -33.35
C SER A 388 28.95 29.06 -33.24
N LEU A 389 28.96 30.32 -32.81
CA LEU A 389 30.19 31.08 -32.53
C LEU A 389 31.00 30.43 -31.40
N ILE A 390 30.36 30.05 -30.28
CA ILE A 390 31.02 29.37 -29.15
C ILE A 390 31.66 28.04 -29.60
N ILE A 391 30.94 27.23 -30.39
CA ILE A 391 31.45 25.94 -30.89
C ILE A 391 32.66 26.17 -31.77
N ARG A 392 32.58 27.11 -32.73
CA ARG A 392 33.68 27.45 -33.64
C ARG A 392 34.94 27.86 -32.87
N LEU A 393 34.80 28.78 -31.91
CA LEU A 393 35.92 29.26 -31.10
C LEU A 393 36.50 28.16 -30.22
N PHE A 394 35.66 27.31 -29.63
CA PHE A 394 36.09 26.15 -28.85
C PHE A 394 36.94 25.17 -29.68
N LEU A 395 36.48 24.82 -30.89
CA LEU A 395 37.20 23.92 -31.81
C LEU A 395 38.57 24.51 -32.17
N TYR A 396 38.61 25.81 -32.49
CA TYR A 396 39.86 26.49 -32.80
C TYR A 396 40.88 26.46 -31.64
N VAL A 397 40.45 26.77 -30.41
CA VAL A 397 41.33 26.74 -29.23
C VAL A 397 41.84 25.32 -28.99
N LYS A 398 40.97 24.31 -29.13
CA LYS A 398 41.32 22.90 -28.92
C LYS A 398 42.40 22.43 -29.89
N GLU A 399 42.30 22.78 -31.18
CA GLU A 399 43.25 22.31 -32.20
C GLU A 399 44.58 23.05 -32.19
N ASN A 400 44.56 24.37 -31.98
CA ASN A 400 45.77 25.20 -32.12
C ASN A 400 46.56 25.39 -30.81
N TYR A 401 45.92 25.16 -29.65
CA TYR A 401 46.53 25.32 -28.34
C TYR A 401 46.47 24.01 -27.55
N ASP A 402 45.56 23.91 -26.59
CA ASP A 402 45.42 22.74 -25.75
C ASP A 402 43.94 22.54 -25.34
N THR A 403 43.56 21.29 -25.07
CA THR A 403 42.18 20.92 -24.69
C THR A 403 41.77 21.59 -23.38
N GLN A 404 42.68 21.73 -22.42
CA GLN A 404 42.36 22.28 -21.10
C GLN A 404 41.97 23.76 -21.17
N LEU A 405 42.62 24.53 -22.04
CA LEU A 405 42.35 25.93 -22.34
C LEU A 405 41.01 26.09 -23.06
N ALA A 406 40.66 25.16 -23.95
CA ALA A 406 39.37 25.14 -24.62
C ALA A 406 38.21 24.96 -23.61
N PHE A 407 38.36 24.05 -22.64
CA PHE A 407 37.37 23.90 -21.56
C PHE A 407 37.38 25.09 -20.59
N GLN A 408 38.54 25.71 -20.32
CA GLN A 408 38.60 26.95 -19.54
C GLN A 408 37.86 28.11 -20.22
N PHE A 409 37.91 28.19 -21.55
CA PHE A 409 37.12 29.15 -22.33
C PHE A 409 35.61 28.95 -22.11
N LEU A 410 35.11 27.71 -22.16
CA LEU A 410 33.70 27.41 -21.83
C LEU A 410 33.35 27.82 -20.40
N GLY A 411 34.23 27.55 -19.44
CA GLY A 411 34.05 27.97 -18.06
C GLY A 411 33.99 29.50 -17.88
N ASN A 412 34.77 30.26 -18.66
CA ASN A 412 34.72 31.72 -18.64
C ASN A 412 33.42 32.25 -19.27
N VAL A 413 32.96 31.64 -20.37
CA VAL A 413 31.65 31.95 -20.98
C VAL A 413 30.50 31.67 -19.99
N ASN A 414 30.54 30.55 -19.26
CA ASN A 414 29.54 30.20 -18.25
C ASN A 414 29.54 31.16 -17.05
N LYS A 415 30.70 31.69 -16.64
CA LYS A 415 30.78 32.72 -15.59
C LYS A 415 30.08 34.01 -16.01
N LEU A 416 30.28 34.45 -17.25
CA LEU A 416 29.61 35.63 -17.80
C LEU A 416 28.10 35.43 -17.91
N TRP A 417 27.65 34.20 -18.18
CA TRP A 417 26.24 33.83 -18.17
C TRP A 417 25.60 33.97 -16.78
N ASN A 418 26.31 33.57 -15.72
CA ASN A 418 25.77 33.55 -14.35
C ASN A 418 26.01 34.83 -13.53
N SER A 419 26.73 35.83 -14.05
CA SER A 419 27.03 37.09 -13.35
C SER A 419 25.96 38.19 -13.50
N GLY A 420 24.86 37.94 -14.21
CA GLY A 420 23.76 38.88 -14.40
C GLY A 420 22.74 38.82 -13.25
N ASP A 421 23.03 39.52 -12.15
CA ASP A 421 22.19 39.54 -10.94
C ASP A 421 21.20 40.73 -10.88
N ASP A 422 20.95 41.46 -11.98
CA ASP A 422 20.05 42.64 -11.96
C ASP A 422 19.21 42.77 -13.25
N PHE A 423 17.89 42.66 -13.09
CA PHE A 423 16.78 42.96 -14.01
C PHE A 423 17.02 42.96 -15.54
N GLY A 424 16.59 41.87 -16.19
CA GLY A 424 16.26 41.82 -17.63
C GLY A 424 16.96 40.67 -18.34
N GLU A 425 16.23 39.95 -19.21
CA GLU A 425 16.79 38.96 -20.14
C GLU A 425 17.74 39.64 -21.15
N GLU A 426 18.90 40.14 -20.73
CA GLU A 426 19.97 40.49 -21.67
C GLU A 426 20.67 39.19 -22.10
N ASN A 427 20.26 38.69 -23.27
CA ASN A 427 20.83 37.52 -23.93
C ASN A 427 22.34 37.69 -24.11
N LEU A 428 23.10 36.61 -23.91
CA LEU A 428 24.53 36.55 -24.22
C LEU A 428 24.78 36.99 -25.67
N GLU A 429 25.30 38.21 -25.86
CA GLU A 429 25.67 38.72 -27.19
C GLU A 429 27.04 38.23 -27.66
N ALA A 430 27.28 38.27 -28.97
CA ALA A 430 28.54 37.81 -29.60
C ALA A 430 29.80 38.49 -29.00
N HIS A 431 29.71 39.77 -28.66
CA HIS A 431 30.84 40.53 -28.12
C HIS A 431 31.29 40.04 -26.73
N HIS A 432 30.39 39.47 -25.92
CA HIS A 432 30.74 38.84 -24.63
C HIS A 432 31.54 37.55 -24.84
N VAL A 433 31.18 36.75 -25.84
CA VAL A 433 31.88 35.51 -26.19
C VAL A 433 33.27 35.81 -26.75
N GLU A 434 33.36 36.83 -27.61
CA GLU A 434 34.64 37.32 -28.13
C GLU A 434 35.53 37.84 -27.00
N GLY A 435 34.97 38.56 -26.02
CA GLY A 435 35.68 38.98 -24.81
C GLY A 435 36.23 37.79 -24.01
N ALA A 436 35.42 36.77 -23.74
CA ALA A 436 35.87 35.56 -23.05
C ALA A 436 36.95 34.80 -23.83
N PHE A 437 36.86 34.78 -25.16
CA PHE A 437 37.88 34.17 -26.03
C PHE A 437 39.21 34.92 -25.97
N VAL A 438 39.16 36.25 -26.00
CA VAL A 438 40.34 37.11 -25.84
C VAL A 438 40.96 36.83 -24.47
N ASP A 439 40.18 36.90 -23.39
CA ASP A 439 40.65 36.70 -22.01
C ASP A 439 41.31 35.33 -21.80
N SER A 440 40.74 34.27 -22.37
CA SER A 440 41.31 32.92 -22.34
C SER A 440 42.65 32.81 -23.08
N LEU A 441 42.89 33.64 -24.10
CA LEU A 441 44.09 33.57 -24.95
C LEU A 441 45.18 34.59 -24.57
N LEU A 442 44.87 35.61 -23.77
CA LEU A 442 45.79 36.71 -23.39
C LEU A 442 47.14 36.22 -22.80
N SER A 443 47.18 35.06 -22.13
CA SER A 443 48.41 34.53 -21.52
C SER A 443 49.28 33.65 -22.43
N LYS A 444 48.79 33.22 -23.61
CA LYS A 444 49.46 32.21 -24.46
C LYS A 444 49.47 32.50 -25.97
N ALA A 445 48.86 33.59 -26.44
CA ALA A 445 48.72 33.85 -27.88
C ALA A 445 50.02 34.30 -28.58
N LYS A 446 50.23 33.82 -29.82
CA LYS A 446 51.35 34.20 -30.71
C LYS A 446 51.05 35.41 -31.60
N SER A 447 49.77 35.79 -31.74
CA SER A 447 49.26 36.91 -32.55
C SER A 447 48.11 37.63 -31.82
N PRO A 448 47.76 38.88 -32.19
CA PRO A 448 46.65 39.61 -31.58
C PRO A 448 45.34 38.80 -31.69
N PRO A 449 44.60 38.56 -30.59
CA PRO A 449 43.37 37.76 -30.61
C PRO A 449 42.28 38.27 -31.57
N HIS A 450 42.22 39.59 -31.80
CA HIS A 450 41.28 40.21 -32.75
C HIS A 450 41.56 39.87 -34.22
N ASP A 451 42.83 39.76 -34.62
CA ASP A 451 43.19 39.35 -35.99
C ASP A 451 42.83 37.88 -36.26
N THR A 452 42.83 37.07 -35.20
CA THR A 452 42.42 35.67 -35.25
C THR A 452 40.90 35.52 -35.39
N LEU A 453 40.11 36.34 -34.69
CA LEU A 453 38.64 36.38 -34.84
C LEU A 453 38.23 36.72 -36.28
N LEU A 454 38.86 37.73 -36.89
CA LEU A 454 38.62 38.13 -38.29
C LEU A 454 39.01 37.06 -39.32
N LYS A 455 40.00 36.21 -39.01
CA LYS A 455 40.36 35.06 -39.86
C LYS A 455 39.33 33.94 -39.75
N LEU A 456 38.90 33.63 -38.52
CA LEU A 456 37.91 32.58 -38.25
C LEU A 456 36.51 32.93 -38.78
N GLU A 457 36.21 34.21 -38.91
CA GLU A 457 34.98 34.68 -39.57
C GLU A 457 34.94 34.31 -41.06
N LYS A 458 36.10 34.25 -41.72
CA LYS A 458 36.25 33.91 -43.15
C LYS A 458 36.46 32.43 -43.41
N GLU A 459 36.81 31.65 -42.38
CA GLU A 459 37.14 30.24 -42.50
C GLU A 459 35.88 29.37 -42.33
N LEU A 460 35.54 28.60 -43.37
CA LEU A 460 34.30 27.81 -43.41
C LEU A 460 34.43 26.43 -42.73
N THR A 461 35.64 25.92 -42.51
CA THR A 461 35.90 24.58 -41.97
C THR A 461 35.30 24.38 -40.57
N TYR A 462 35.64 25.24 -39.62
CA TYR A 462 35.11 25.13 -38.25
C TYR A 462 33.61 25.43 -38.16
N LYS A 463 33.07 26.17 -39.14
CA LYS A 463 31.63 26.41 -39.24
C LYS A 463 30.88 25.16 -39.71
N GLU A 464 31.42 24.46 -40.72
CA GLU A 464 30.89 23.17 -41.18
C GLU A 464 30.94 22.11 -40.07
N GLU A 465 32.00 22.09 -39.25
CA GLU A 465 32.08 21.20 -38.07
C GLU A 465 31.07 21.57 -36.97
N ALA A 466 30.84 22.87 -36.71
CA ALA A 466 29.84 23.33 -35.76
C ALA A 466 28.41 22.96 -36.18
N ASP A 467 28.11 23.12 -37.47
CA ASP A 467 26.83 22.71 -38.07
C ASP A 467 26.68 21.17 -38.06
N GLY A 468 27.77 20.45 -38.32
CA GLY A 468 27.87 18.99 -38.22
C GLY A 468 27.60 18.46 -36.80
N SER A 469 28.10 19.14 -35.77
CA SER A 469 27.84 18.82 -34.35
C SER A 469 26.36 18.98 -34.00
N SER A 470 25.73 20.05 -34.49
CA SER A 470 24.30 20.29 -34.28
C SER A 470 23.42 19.24 -34.99
N LEU A 471 23.80 18.85 -36.21
CA LEU A 471 23.15 17.75 -36.93
C LEU A 471 23.33 16.40 -36.21
N PHE A 472 24.50 16.17 -35.61
CA PHE A 472 24.78 14.97 -34.83
C PHE A 472 23.87 14.87 -33.60
N VAL A 473 23.74 15.94 -32.80
CA VAL A 473 22.83 15.98 -31.64
C VAL A 473 21.37 15.76 -32.05
N PHE A 474 20.95 16.35 -33.17
CA PHE A 474 19.63 16.11 -33.74
C PHE A 474 19.41 14.64 -34.10
N LYS A 475 20.37 13.99 -34.78
CA LYS A 475 20.30 12.55 -35.12
C LYS A 475 20.26 11.66 -33.88
N LEU A 476 20.99 12.02 -32.81
CA LEU A 476 20.93 11.33 -31.54
C LEU A 476 19.59 11.50 -30.81
N GLY A 477 18.76 12.49 -31.18
CA GLY A 477 17.47 12.77 -30.52
C GLY A 477 17.60 13.41 -29.14
N LEU A 478 18.76 13.97 -28.81
CA LEU A 478 19.06 14.57 -27.49
C LEU A 478 18.62 16.04 -27.38
N SER A 479 18.31 16.70 -28.49
CA SER A 479 17.91 18.11 -28.53
C SER A 479 16.63 18.44 -27.74
N ARG A 480 15.78 17.44 -27.50
CA ARG A 480 14.54 17.59 -26.74
C ARG A 480 14.75 17.54 -25.22
N LEU A 481 15.94 17.16 -24.77
CA LEU A 481 16.30 17.13 -23.37
C LEU A 481 16.99 18.46 -23.05
N GLU A 482 16.40 19.25 -22.15
CA GLU A 482 16.91 20.60 -21.81
C GLU A 482 18.34 20.55 -21.23
N CYS A 483 18.76 19.40 -20.67
CA CYS A 483 20.14 18.98 -20.39
C CYS A 483 20.18 17.48 -20.05
N CYS A 484 21.17 16.72 -20.55
CA CYS A 484 21.32 15.31 -20.17
C CYS A 484 22.77 14.88 -19.93
N LEU A 485 22.93 13.87 -19.09
CA LEU A 485 24.15 13.11 -18.86
C LEU A 485 24.07 11.78 -19.62
N LEU A 486 25.07 11.48 -20.44
CA LEU A 486 25.27 10.16 -21.01
C LEU A 486 26.34 9.41 -20.23
N MET A 487 25.96 8.41 -19.42
CA MET A 487 26.88 7.53 -18.70
C MET A 487 27.05 6.21 -19.47
N ASN A 488 28.19 6.01 -20.14
CA ASN A 488 28.42 4.85 -21.01
C ASN A 488 27.24 4.60 -22.00
N GLY A 489 26.60 5.67 -22.45
CA GLY A 489 25.47 5.67 -23.37
C GLY A 489 24.09 5.71 -22.71
N LEU A 490 23.99 5.47 -21.40
CA LEU A 490 22.72 5.60 -20.66
C LEU A 490 22.37 7.06 -20.43
N VAL A 491 21.10 7.41 -20.64
CA VAL A 491 20.60 8.78 -20.51
C VAL A 491 20.10 9.02 -19.09
N TYR A 492 20.68 10.01 -18.43
CA TYR A 492 20.26 10.52 -17.13
C TYR A 492 19.98 12.03 -17.23
N GLU A 493 19.19 12.56 -16.30
CA GLU A 493 19.10 14.00 -16.11
C GLU A 493 20.43 14.53 -15.58
N ALA A 494 20.83 15.72 -16.04
CA ALA A 494 22.13 16.29 -15.71
C ALA A 494 22.11 16.88 -14.28
N ASN A 495 22.64 16.15 -13.30
CA ASN A 495 22.89 16.62 -11.94
C ASN A 495 24.20 15.99 -11.41
N GLN A 496 24.92 16.69 -10.53
CA GLN A 496 26.15 16.21 -9.89
C GLN A 496 25.93 14.88 -9.12
N GLU A 497 24.82 14.76 -8.40
CA GLU A 497 24.47 13.52 -7.68
C GLU A 497 24.12 12.39 -8.65
N ALA A 498 23.43 12.71 -9.76
CA ALA A 498 23.06 11.75 -10.79
C ALA A 498 24.29 11.09 -11.42
N SER A 499 25.39 11.83 -11.61
CA SER A 499 26.64 11.28 -12.17
C SER A 499 27.28 10.22 -11.29
N ILE A 500 27.26 10.42 -9.97
CA ILE A 500 27.82 9.47 -9.00
C ILE A 500 26.88 8.26 -8.87
N ASN A 501 25.57 8.49 -8.82
CA ASN A 501 24.58 7.41 -8.75
C ASN A 501 24.64 6.53 -10.01
N ALA A 502 24.68 7.13 -11.20
CA ALA A 502 24.82 6.43 -12.47
C ALA A 502 26.11 5.59 -12.55
N MET A 503 27.22 6.10 -12.00
CA MET A 503 28.47 5.33 -11.91
C MET A 503 28.33 4.13 -10.96
N ASN A 504 27.69 4.31 -9.81
CA ASN A 504 27.46 3.23 -8.84
C ASN A 504 26.48 2.16 -9.38
N GLU A 505 25.50 2.55 -10.20
CA GLU A 505 24.59 1.64 -10.87
C GLU A 505 25.27 0.82 -11.99
N GLU A 506 26.18 1.43 -12.74
CA GLU A 506 26.94 0.75 -13.80
C GLU A 506 28.05 -0.18 -13.27
N LEU A 507 28.58 0.10 -12.06
CA LEU A 507 29.72 -0.61 -11.50
C LEU A 507 29.49 -2.13 -11.33
N PRO A 508 28.37 -2.63 -10.74
CA PRO A 508 28.10 -4.06 -10.61
C PRO A 508 28.12 -4.80 -11.97
N ARG A 509 27.56 -4.19 -13.02
CA ARG A 509 27.54 -4.77 -14.37
C ARG A 509 28.95 -4.91 -14.95
N ILE A 510 29.80 -3.90 -14.75
CA ILE A 510 31.22 -3.96 -15.17
C ILE A 510 31.96 -5.03 -14.35
N GLN A 511 31.75 -5.09 -13.02
CA GLN A 511 32.38 -6.07 -12.16
C GLN A 511 32.03 -7.51 -12.56
N GLU A 512 30.77 -7.79 -12.85
CA GLU A 512 30.30 -9.08 -13.35
C GLU A 512 31.02 -9.47 -14.66
N GLN A 513 31.08 -8.54 -15.62
CA GLN A 513 31.75 -8.76 -16.90
C GLN A 513 33.27 -8.96 -16.78
N VAL A 514 33.91 -8.31 -15.80
CA VAL A 514 35.33 -8.55 -15.47
C VAL A 514 35.50 -9.92 -14.79
N TYR A 515 34.59 -10.30 -13.89
CA TYR A 515 34.62 -11.59 -13.19
C TYR A 515 34.54 -12.78 -14.17
N TYR A 516 33.62 -12.74 -15.13
CA TYR A 516 33.51 -13.75 -16.19
C TYR A 516 34.58 -13.63 -17.30
N GLY A 517 35.48 -12.64 -17.20
CA GLY A 517 36.59 -12.45 -18.13
C GLY A 517 36.20 -11.81 -19.48
N HIS A 518 34.98 -11.33 -19.63
CA HIS A 518 34.52 -10.64 -20.83
C HIS A 518 35.06 -9.21 -20.96
N ILE A 519 35.53 -8.59 -19.87
CA ILE A 519 36.28 -7.33 -19.88
C ILE A 519 37.67 -7.59 -19.29
N ASN A 520 38.71 -7.23 -20.04
CA ASN A 520 40.11 -7.33 -19.60
C ASN A 520 40.84 -6.00 -19.84
N SER A 521 42.13 -5.93 -19.47
CA SER A 521 42.91 -4.68 -19.59
C SER A 521 43.03 -4.12 -21.02
N LYS A 522 42.85 -4.96 -22.06
CA LYS A 522 42.90 -4.56 -23.48
C LYS A 522 41.54 -4.18 -24.05
N THR A 523 40.45 -4.44 -23.34
CA THR A 523 39.09 -4.12 -23.79
C THR A 523 38.83 -2.61 -23.68
N ASP A 524 38.29 -2.01 -24.74
CA ASP A 524 37.62 -0.71 -24.66
C ASP A 524 36.19 -0.94 -24.18
N VAL A 525 35.88 -0.46 -22.98
CA VAL A 525 34.59 -0.70 -22.31
C VAL A 525 33.46 0.03 -23.02
N LEU A 526 33.71 1.24 -23.53
CA LEU A 526 32.70 2.03 -24.23
C LEU A 526 32.35 1.40 -25.57
N GLU A 527 33.36 0.99 -26.34
CA GLU A 527 33.16 0.31 -27.62
C GLU A 527 32.36 -0.99 -27.43
N LYS A 528 32.69 -1.77 -26.41
CA LYS A 528 31.97 -3.01 -26.10
C LYS A 528 30.49 -2.75 -25.79
N PHE A 529 30.19 -1.85 -24.84
CA PHE A 529 28.80 -1.61 -24.42
C PHE A 529 27.93 -1.02 -25.53
N LEU A 530 28.49 -0.14 -26.36
CA LEU A 530 27.76 0.49 -27.46
C LEU A 530 27.64 -0.42 -28.69
N SER A 531 28.56 -1.36 -28.91
CA SER A 531 28.43 -2.36 -29.99
C SER A 531 27.47 -3.49 -29.67
N GLU A 532 27.34 -3.86 -28.40
CA GLU A 532 26.37 -4.89 -27.96
C GLU A 532 24.94 -4.34 -27.99
N ASN A 533 24.66 -3.19 -27.38
CA ASN A 533 23.29 -2.69 -27.14
C ASN A 533 23.08 -1.19 -27.45
N GLY A 534 23.91 -0.56 -28.29
CA GLY A 534 23.83 0.88 -28.59
C GLY A 534 22.86 1.22 -29.73
N TYR A 535 21.91 2.12 -29.45
CA TYR A 535 20.99 2.69 -30.44
C TYR A 535 21.53 4.02 -30.99
N ARG A 536 21.28 4.32 -32.27
CA ARG A 536 21.77 5.55 -32.91
C ARG A 536 20.94 6.81 -32.61
N ARG A 537 19.77 6.64 -32.00
CA ARG A 537 18.80 7.70 -31.72
C ARG A 537 18.07 7.40 -30.43
N TYR A 538 17.71 8.45 -29.70
CA TYR A 538 16.93 8.39 -28.49
C TYR A 538 15.60 9.09 -28.67
N ASN A 539 14.55 8.44 -28.20
CA ASN A 539 13.25 9.04 -28.09
C ASN A 539 12.65 8.67 -26.73
N PRO A 540 12.44 9.65 -25.82
CA PRO A 540 11.88 9.41 -24.49
C PRO A 540 10.52 8.71 -24.50
N GLN A 541 9.76 8.81 -25.61
CA GLN A 541 8.47 8.12 -25.73
C GLN A 541 8.61 6.62 -26.03
N ILE A 542 9.73 6.20 -26.64
CA ILE A 542 10.01 4.79 -26.99
C ILE A 542 10.83 4.13 -25.88
N GLY A 543 11.92 4.78 -25.45
CA GLY A 543 12.90 4.22 -24.50
C GLY A 543 12.86 4.80 -23.08
N GLY A 544 11.93 5.73 -22.77
CA GLY A 544 11.84 6.35 -21.44
C GLY A 544 11.01 5.56 -20.42
N SER A 545 11.21 5.86 -19.14
CA SER A 545 10.54 5.25 -17.96
C SER A 545 9.01 5.31 -17.96
N LYS A 546 8.38 6.10 -18.86
CA LYS A 546 6.92 6.21 -18.95
C LYS A 546 6.34 5.01 -19.70
N ARG A 547 5.69 4.10 -18.98
CA ARG A 547 4.95 2.95 -19.53
C ARG A 547 3.97 3.42 -20.62
N ALA A 548 4.21 3.04 -21.87
CA ALA A 548 3.25 3.25 -22.96
C ALA A 548 1.97 2.43 -22.71
N ARG A 549 0.82 2.95 -23.17
CA ARG A 549 -0.47 2.25 -23.04
C ARG A 549 -0.49 1.05 -23.98
N VAL A 550 -0.90 -0.10 -23.47
CA VAL A 550 -1.14 -1.30 -24.29
C VAL A 550 -2.65 -1.45 -24.44
N ALA A 551 -3.13 -1.59 -25.68
CA ALA A 551 -4.52 -1.93 -25.94
C ALA A 551 -4.59 -3.26 -26.67
N MET A 552 -5.40 -4.17 -26.14
CA MET A 552 -5.72 -5.43 -26.80
C MET A 552 -6.86 -5.16 -27.80
N LEU A 553 -6.53 -5.14 -29.09
CA LEU A 553 -7.53 -4.98 -30.15
C LEU A 553 -8.33 -6.29 -30.29
N LEU A 554 -9.62 -6.25 -29.95
CA LEU A 554 -10.57 -7.29 -30.34
C LEU A 554 -10.66 -7.30 -31.88
N TYR A 555 -10.24 -8.39 -32.50
CA TYR A 555 -10.16 -8.55 -33.95
C TYR A 555 -11.48 -8.21 -34.69
N SER A 556 -11.38 -7.32 -35.68
CA SER A 556 -12.07 -7.49 -36.96
C SER A 556 -11.03 -7.31 -38.07
N THR A 557 -10.72 -8.38 -38.80
CA THR A 557 -9.79 -8.37 -39.92
C THR A 557 -10.35 -7.53 -41.07
N VAL A 558 -9.62 -6.51 -41.50
CA VAL A 558 -9.71 -6.00 -42.88
C VAL A 558 -8.33 -6.17 -43.49
N GLY A 559 -8.20 -7.14 -44.39
CA GLY A 559 -6.94 -7.46 -45.05
C GLY A 559 -6.39 -6.26 -45.80
N ALA A 560 -5.15 -5.88 -45.48
CA ALA A 560 -4.42 -4.88 -46.24
C ALA A 560 -3.86 -5.53 -47.51
N SER A 561 -4.57 -5.38 -48.63
CA SER A 561 -3.93 -5.42 -49.95
C SER A 561 -3.52 -4.00 -50.32
N SER A 562 -2.30 -3.86 -50.82
CA SER A 562 -1.66 -2.65 -51.31
C SER A 562 -2.58 -1.73 -52.12
N THR A 563 -2.80 -0.51 -51.62
CA THR A 563 -3.01 0.77 -52.34
C THR A 563 -3.68 1.79 -51.40
N ALA A 564 -2.87 2.38 -50.50
CA ALA A 564 -3.32 3.43 -49.59
C ALA A 564 -3.29 4.81 -50.29
N SER A 565 -4.32 5.14 -51.07
CA SER A 565 -4.59 6.55 -51.42
C SER A 565 -6.04 6.91 -51.76
N HIS A 566 -6.99 5.98 -51.79
CA HIS A 566 -8.36 6.30 -52.28
C HIS A 566 -9.56 5.89 -51.40
N PHE A 567 -9.37 5.39 -50.17
CA PHE A 567 -10.47 4.83 -49.37
C PHE A 567 -10.95 5.63 -48.13
N VAL A 568 -10.55 6.88 -47.93
CA VAL A 568 -10.71 7.57 -46.62
C VAL A 568 -12.03 8.35 -46.41
N LYS A 569 -12.90 8.55 -47.41
CA LYS A 569 -13.98 9.56 -47.25
C LYS A 569 -15.34 9.11 -46.67
N ALA A 570 -15.54 7.86 -46.22
CA ALA A 570 -16.88 7.41 -45.79
C ALA A 570 -16.99 6.68 -44.43
N PHE A 571 -15.91 6.45 -43.68
CA PHE A 571 -15.93 5.60 -42.46
C PHE A 571 -15.59 6.32 -41.14
N ASP A 572 -15.62 7.65 -41.13
CA ASP A 572 -14.83 8.44 -40.17
C ASP A 572 -15.40 8.50 -38.74
N THR A 573 -16.72 8.46 -38.54
CA THR A 573 -17.31 8.76 -37.21
C THR A 573 -17.46 7.54 -36.30
N ALA A 574 -17.87 6.38 -36.84
CA ALA A 574 -18.05 5.16 -36.05
C ALA A 574 -16.70 4.53 -35.66
N VAL A 575 -15.72 4.57 -36.58
CA VAL A 575 -14.35 4.11 -36.33
C VAL A 575 -13.65 5.04 -35.34
N SER A 576 -13.75 6.36 -35.53
CA SER A 576 -13.23 7.32 -34.54
C SER A 576 -13.84 7.08 -33.16
N GLY A 577 -15.15 6.78 -33.10
CA GLY A 577 -15.79 6.48 -31.83
C GLY A 577 -15.38 5.14 -31.20
N PHE A 578 -15.18 4.11 -32.02
CA PHE A 578 -14.60 2.85 -31.57
C PHE A 578 -13.16 3.03 -31.05
N LEU A 579 -12.32 3.79 -31.75
CA LEU A 579 -10.94 4.10 -31.35
C LEU A 579 -10.90 4.95 -30.08
N HIS A 580 -11.81 5.91 -29.91
CA HIS A 580 -11.92 6.68 -28.68
C HIS A 580 -12.36 5.79 -27.50
N GLY A 581 -13.40 4.98 -27.69
CA GLY A 581 -13.94 4.12 -26.63
C GLY A 581 -13.02 2.97 -26.21
N GLN A 582 -12.28 2.36 -27.15
CA GLN A 582 -11.42 1.20 -26.88
C GLN A 582 -9.95 1.57 -26.63
N LEU A 583 -9.43 2.58 -27.33
CA LEU A 583 -8.01 2.97 -27.26
C LEU A 583 -7.78 4.28 -26.49
N GLY A 584 -8.84 4.98 -26.10
CA GLY A 584 -8.75 6.27 -25.40
C GLY A 584 -8.15 7.38 -26.25
N LEU A 585 -8.21 7.28 -27.58
CA LEU A 585 -7.68 8.27 -28.52
C LEU A 585 -8.70 9.41 -28.74
N GLU A 586 -8.32 10.65 -28.47
CA GLU A 586 -9.18 11.81 -28.70
C GLU A 586 -9.25 12.16 -30.20
N TYR A 587 -10.39 12.70 -30.64
CA TYR A 587 -10.58 13.15 -32.01
C TYR A 587 -9.53 14.21 -32.38
N GLY A 588 -8.79 13.99 -33.48
CA GLY A 588 -7.71 14.88 -33.92
C GLY A 588 -6.35 14.64 -33.27
N SER A 589 -6.21 13.65 -32.38
CA SER A 589 -4.90 13.25 -31.83
C SER A 589 -4.12 12.35 -32.79
N ASN A 590 -2.83 12.61 -32.94
CA ASN A 590 -1.92 11.70 -33.66
C ASN A 590 -1.42 10.61 -32.71
N ALA A 591 -1.46 9.36 -33.15
CA ALA A 591 -0.92 8.23 -32.40
C ALA A 591 -0.23 7.23 -33.33
N VAL A 592 0.84 6.62 -32.84
CA VAL A 592 1.54 5.51 -33.50
C VAL A 592 1.18 4.23 -32.76
N ILE A 593 0.71 3.21 -33.49
CA ILE A 593 0.33 1.92 -32.92
C ILE A 593 1.19 0.83 -33.55
N THR A 594 1.89 0.06 -32.72
CA THR A 594 2.69 -1.11 -33.15
C THR A 594 2.43 -2.28 -32.22
N ASN A 595 2.10 -3.46 -32.76
CA ASN A 595 1.83 -4.69 -32.00
C ASN A 595 0.93 -4.51 -30.75
N GLY A 596 -0.09 -3.65 -30.84
CA GLY A 596 -1.04 -3.36 -29.73
C GLY A 596 -0.58 -2.28 -28.75
N ARG A 597 0.64 -1.76 -28.87
CA ARG A 597 1.15 -0.65 -28.06
C ARG A 597 0.78 0.69 -28.71
N ILE A 598 0.29 1.63 -27.91
CA ILE A 598 -0.16 2.95 -28.38
C ILE A 598 0.79 4.03 -27.84
N PHE A 599 1.39 4.78 -28.76
CA PHE A 599 2.17 5.99 -28.49
C PHE A 599 1.35 7.21 -28.91
N ILE A 600 0.82 7.94 -27.93
CA ILE A 600 0.06 9.18 -28.19
C ILE A 600 1.05 10.33 -28.34
N LEU A 601 1.04 10.98 -29.50
CA LEU A 601 1.91 12.12 -29.81
C LEU A 601 1.27 13.39 -29.25
N LYS A 602 1.65 13.76 -28.03
CA LYS A 602 1.27 15.06 -27.44
C LYS A 602 2.15 16.17 -28.02
N ASP A 603 1.56 17.34 -28.23
CA ASP A 603 2.23 18.61 -28.53
C ASP A 603 2.82 18.80 -29.93
N GLY A 604 2.13 18.39 -31.00
CA GLY A 604 2.52 18.73 -32.39
C GLY A 604 3.94 18.31 -32.78
N SER A 605 4.59 17.48 -31.95
CA SER A 605 5.98 17.09 -32.09
C SER A 605 6.08 16.09 -33.24
N PRO A 606 6.98 16.31 -34.22
CA PRO A 606 7.12 15.40 -35.33
C PRO A 606 7.72 14.07 -34.86
N PHE A 607 7.05 12.96 -35.20
CA PHE A 607 7.59 11.61 -35.10
C PHE A 607 8.23 11.28 -36.45
N LEU A 608 9.56 11.25 -36.51
CA LEU A 608 10.30 11.18 -37.76
C LEU A 608 10.42 9.73 -38.27
N SER A 609 10.83 9.55 -39.53
CA SER A 609 11.10 8.22 -40.08
C SER A 609 12.14 7.44 -39.27
N ASP A 610 13.15 8.12 -38.73
CA ASP A 610 14.16 7.50 -37.87
C ASP A 610 13.57 7.02 -36.53
N ASP A 611 12.52 7.67 -36.03
CA ASP A 611 11.81 7.24 -34.82
C ASP A 611 10.99 5.96 -35.08
N LEU A 612 10.45 5.79 -36.31
CA LEU A 612 9.77 4.56 -36.72
C LEU A 612 10.74 3.38 -36.82
N SER A 613 11.91 3.58 -37.43
CA SER A 613 12.95 2.56 -37.51
C SER A 613 13.47 2.17 -36.12
N LEU A 614 13.63 3.16 -35.23
CA LEU A 614 13.97 2.89 -33.84
C LEU A 614 12.89 2.04 -33.16
N LEU A 615 11.63 2.44 -33.28
CA LEU A 615 10.50 1.71 -32.69
C LEU A 615 10.43 0.26 -33.15
N GLU A 616 10.62 0.01 -34.45
CA GLU A 616 10.65 -1.34 -35.02
C GLU A 616 11.78 -2.20 -34.42
N SER A 617 13.01 -1.67 -34.37
CA SER A 617 14.16 -2.39 -33.81
C SER A 617 14.00 -2.73 -32.33
N VAL A 618 13.47 -1.77 -31.54
CA VAL A 618 13.25 -1.92 -30.10
C VAL A 618 12.14 -2.94 -29.83
N GLU A 619 11.02 -2.87 -30.56
CA GLU A 619 9.93 -3.84 -30.40
C GLU A 619 10.35 -5.25 -30.86
N TYR A 620 11.21 -5.35 -31.88
CA TYR A 620 11.76 -6.64 -32.30
C TYR A 620 12.62 -7.30 -31.23
N GLU A 621 13.67 -6.61 -30.76
CA GLU A 621 14.61 -7.15 -29.78
C GLU A 621 13.97 -7.42 -28.42
N LEU A 622 13.11 -6.51 -27.94
CA LEU A 622 12.50 -6.67 -26.62
C LEU A 622 11.37 -7.69 -26.60
N ARG A 623 10.66 -7.95 -27.70
CA ARG A 623 9.42 -8.75 -27.65
C ARG A 623 9.26 -9.75 -28.78
N ILE A 624 9.33 -9.29 -30.04
CA ILE A 624 9.02 -10.16 -31.19
C ILE A 624 9.98 -11.35 -31.24
N LYS A 625 11.28 -11.11 -31.02
CA LYS A 625 12.32 -12.14 -31.02
C LYS A 625 12.04 -13.25 -30.02
N TYR A 626 11.71 -12.90 -28.77
CA TYR A 626 11.37 -13.88 -27.73
C TYR A 626 10.12 -14.70 -28.06
N ILE A 627 9.07 -14.03 -28.56
CA ILE A 627 7.83 -14.73 -28.95
C ILE A 627 8.10 -15.65 -30.14
N TYR A 628 8.89 -15.22 -31.12
CA TYR A 628 9.30 -16.03 -32.26
C TYR A 628 10.09 -17.27 -31.81
N GLU A 629 11.08 -17.10 -30.94
CA GLU A 629 11.86 -18.22 -30.38
C GLU A 629 10.97 -19.21 -29.62
N ILE A 630 10.00 -18.73 -28.85
CA ILE A 630 9.05 -19.60 -28.14
C ILE A 630 8.20 -20.39 -29.13
N ILE A 631 7.66 -19.75 -30.17
CA ILE A 631 6.83 -20.40 -31.21
C ILE A 631 7.64 -21.44 -31.99
N ASP A 632 8.90 -21.13 -32.33
CA ASP A 632 9.79 -22.01 -33.08
C ASP A 632 10.20 -23.26 -32.25
N GLN A 633 10.31 -23.12 -30.92
CA GLN A 633 10.57 -24.22 -29.98
C GLN A 633 9.32 -25.06 -29.63
N VAL A 634 8.14 -24.75 -30.16
CA VAL A 634 6.95 -25.59 -29.95
C VAL A 634 7.00 -26.77 -30.91
N GLU A 635 7.44 -27.93 -30.40
CA GLU A 635 7.21 -29.20 -31.08
C GLU A 635 5.71 -29.57 -31.05
N TRP A 636 5.19 -29.93 -32.21
CA TRP A 636 3.80 -30.33 -32.42
C TRP A 636 3.71 -31.85 -32.36
N VAL A 637 3.68 -32.44 -31.15
CA VAL A 637 3.07 -33.75 -30.78
C VAL A 637 3.54 -34.18 -29.37
N ASP A 638 2.60 -34.85 -28.70
CA ASP A 638 2.58 -35.61 -27.43
C ASP A 638 3.83 -35.72 -26.53
N VAL A 639 3.55 -35.46 -25.25
CA VAL A 639 4.43 -35.33 -24.08
C VAL A 639 5.13 -36.66 -23.72
N ASP A 640 6.45 -36.59 -23.50
CA ASP A 640 7.33 -37.66 -23.01
C ASP A 640 7.09 -37.91 -21.49
N PRO A 641 7.12 -39.17 -21.00
CA PRO A 641 6.70 -39.54 -19.66
C PRO A 641 7.90 -39.68 -18.73
N ASP A 642 8.20 -38.65 -17.95
CA ASP A 642 8.98 -38.79 -16.72
C ASP A 642 8.64 -37.65 -15.77
N ASP A 643 7.66 -37.86 -14.90
CA ASP A 643 7.41 -37.02 -13.72
C ASP A 643 6.77 -37.86 -12.61
N LEU A 644 7.59 -38.69 -11.96
CA LEU A 644 7.29 -39.25 -10.64
C LEU A 644 8.05 -38.40 -9.61
N THR A 645 7.36 -37.40 -9.06
CA THR A 645 7.78 -36.63 -7.89
C THR A 645 6.64 -36.54 -6.87
N SER A 646 6.97 -36.28 -5.60
CA SER A 646 6.12 -36.18 -4.39
C SER A 646 4.96 -35.20 -4.45
N ALA A 647 4.80 -34.52 -5.58
CA ALA A 647 3.79 -33.53 -5.79
C ALA A 647 2.41 -34.18 -5.93
N VAL A 648 1.41 -33.56 -5.31
CA VAL A 648 0.02 -33.88 -5.63
C VAL A 648 -0.29 -33.24 -6.99
N ASN A 649 -0.27 -34.06 -8.03
CA ASN A 649 -0.63 -33.65 -9.38
C ASN A 649 -2.12 -33.88 -9.62
N LEU A 650 -2.85 -32.81 -9.93
CA LEU A 650 -4.27 -32.84 -10.23
C LEU A 650 -4.51 -32.32 -11.66
N ASN A 651 -5.21 -33.11 -12.48
CA ASN A 651 -5.47 -32.87 -13.91
C ASN A 651 -4.19 -32.61 -14.73
N THR A 652 -3.51 -33.67 -15.15
CA THR A 652 -2.25 -33.63 -15.92
C THR A 652 -2.44 -33.36 -17.43
N GLY A 653 -3.62 -32.91 -17.89
CA GLY A 653 -3.89 -32.66 -19.33
C GLY A 653 -4.75 -31.42 -19.65
N ASN A 654 -4.57 -30.88 -20.87
CA ASN A 654 -5.37 -29.90 -21.64
C ASN A 654 -6.15 -28.81 -20.86
N SER A 655 -5.52 -28.16 -19.87
CA SER A 655 -6.03 -26.94 -19.26
C SER A 655 -5.20 -25.73 -19.69
N SER A 656 -5.86 -24.62 -20.03
CA SER A 656 -5.16 -23.35 -20.30
C SER A 656 -4.63 -22.67 -19.03
N ILE A 657 -5.10 -23.11 -17.86
CA ILE A 657 -4.61 -22.65 -16.56
C ILE A 657 -3.80 -23.77 -15.90
N HIS A 658 -2.59 -23.41 -15.49
CA HIS A 658 -1.68 -24.21 -14.68
C HIS A 658 -1.33 -23.47 -13.37
N ILE A 659 -1.36 -24.19 -12.25
CA ILE A 659 -1.03 -23.65 -10.93
C ILE A 659 0.08 -24.48 -10.31
N ASP A 660 1.19 -23.83 -10.01
CA ASP A 660 2.28 -24.39 -9.21
C ASP A 660 2.18 -23.83 -7.79
N ALA A 661 2.10 -24.69 -6.78
CA ALA A 661 2.05 -24.25 -5.40
C ALA A 661 3.04 -25.04 -4.53
N VAL A 662 3.90 -24.32 -3.81
CA VAL A 662 4.69 -24.85 -2.70
C VAL A 662 4.00 -24.38 -1.42
N ILE A 663 3.55 -25.29 -0.56
CA ILE A 663 2.75 -24.93 0.60
C ILE A 663 3.28 -25.64 1.84
N ASP A 664 3.52 -24.88 2.91
CA ASP A 664 3.60 -25.47 4.25
C ASP A 664 2.17 -25.72 4.76
N PRO A 665 1.71 -26.98 4.88
CA PRO A 665 0.36 -27.28 5.33
C PRO A 665 0.11 -26.76 6.76
N LEU A 666 1.13 -26.62 7.61
CA LEU A 666 0.98 -26.15 8.98
C LEU A 666 1.25 -24.65 9.14
N SER A 667 1.07 -23.87 8.08
CA SER A 667 1.24 -22.41 8.11
C SER A 667 -0.10 -21.65 8.00
N PRO A 668 -0.19 -20.40 8.50
CA PRO A 668 -1.36 -19.53 8.26
C PRO A 668 -1.65 -19.34 6.76
N SER A 669 -0.61 -19.24 5.93
CA SER A 669 -0.74 -19.19 4.47
C SER A 669 -1.41 -20.44 3.91
N GLY A 670 -1.09 -21.63 4.43
CA GLY A 670 -1.77 -22.88 4.11
C GLY A 670 -3.25 -22.89 4.51
N GLN A 671 -3.62 -22.28 5.65
CA GLN A 671 -5.03 -22.14 6.07
C GLN A 671 -5.85 -21.32 5.08
N LYS A 672 -5.26 -20.27 4.51
CA LYS A 672 -5.88 -19.39 3.52
C LYS A 672 -5.90 -20.00 2.10
N LEU A 673 -4.80 -20.59 1.64
CA LEU A 673 -4.67 -21.12 0.28
C LEU A 673 -5.46 -22.42 0.04
N SER A 674 -5.54 -23.31 1.02
CA SER A 674 -6.22 -24.61 0.86
C SER A 674 -7.68 -24.51 0.38
N PRO A 675 -8.56 -23.66 0.95
CA PRO A 675 -9.92 -23.51 0.43
C PRO A 675 -9.95 -22.84 -0.95
N LEU A 676 -9.07 -21.86 -1.22
CA LEU A 676 -8.99 -21.16 -2.52
C LEU A 676 -8.64 -22.12 -3.67
N LEU A 677 -7.60 -22.94 -3.48
CA LEU A 677 -7.20 -23.95 -4.46
C LEU A 677 -8.30 -24.97 -4.71
N ARG A 678 -9.01 -25.38 -3.65
CA ARG A 678 -10.15 -26.30 -3.78
C ARG A 678 -11.31 -25.69 -4.59
N ILE A 679 -11.56 -24.39 -4.47
CA ILE A 679 -12.60 -23.70 -5.24
C ILE A 679 -12.21 -23.63 -6.71
N LEU A 680 -10.97 -23.24 -7.00
CA LEU A 680 -10.46 -23.26 -8.38
C LEU A 680 -10.58 -24.65 -9.00
N TRP A 681 -10.18 -25.69 -8.25
CA TRP A 681 -10.33 -27.08 -8.67
C TRP A 681 -11.78 -27.44 -9.00
N LYS A 682 -12.76 -27.02 -8.18
CA LYS A 682 -14.18 -27.30 -8.41
C LYS A 682 -14.79 -26.50 -9.58
N CYS A 683 -14.40 -25.24 -9.74
CA CYS A 683 -15.03 -24.31 -10.67
C CYS A 683 -14.43 -24.39 -12.09
N ILE A 684 -13.10 -24.42 -12.20
CA ILE A 684 -12.40 -24.34 -13.50
C ILE A 684 -11.59 -25.60 -13.84
N ARG A 685 -11.36 -26.51 -12.87
CA ARG A 685 -10.55 -27.75 -13.03
C ARG A 685 -9.18 -27.51 -13.70
N PRO A 686 -8.35 -26.60 -13.16
CA PRO A 686 -7.07 -26.27 -13.77
C PRO A 686 -6.09 -27.43 -13.56
N SER A 687 -4.97 -27.40 -14.29
CA SER A 687 -3.83 -28.27 -13.97
C SER A 687 -3.15 -27.73 -12.71
N MET A 688 -2.94 -28.57 -11.70
CA MET A 688 -2.28 -28.15 -10.46
C MET A 688 -1.14 -29.10 -10.09
N ARG A 689 0.02 -28.54 -9.74
CA ARG A 689 1.13 -29.24 -9.10
C ARG A 689 1.35 -28.64 -7.72
N ILE A 690 1.09 -29.42 -6.67
CA ILE A 690 1.19 -28.97 -5.28
C ILE A 690 2.31 -29.73 -4.57
N VAL A 691 3.35 -28.99 -4.15
CA VAL A 691 4.49 -29.48 -3.37
C VAL A 691 4.30 -29.09 -1.91
N LEU A 692 4.27 -30.06 -1.01
CA LEU A 692 4.13 -29.79 0.43
C LEU A 692 5.50 -29.62 1.08
N ASN A 693 5.75 -28.47 1.71
CA ASN A 693 7.05 -28.07 2.25
C ASN A 693 6.97 -27.71 3.75
N PRO A 694 6.84 -28.70 4.64
CA PRO A 694 6.68 -28.47 6.07
C PRO A 694 7.98 -28.00 6.73
N VAL A 695 7.87 -27.35 7.88
CA VAL A 695 9.03 -27.09 8.75
C VAL A 695 9.49 -28.38 9.42
N SER A 696 10.79 -28.68 9.35
CA SER A 696 11.37 -29.94 9.83
C SER A 696 11.64 -30.01 11.33
N SER A 697 11.67 -28.87 12.04
CA SER A 697 11.82 -28.83 13.50
C SER A 697 11.00 -27.68 14.07
N LEU A 698 10.05 -28.00 14.94
CA LEU A 698 9.09 -27.04 15.50
C LEU A 698 9.46 -26.70 16.95
N ALA A 699 9.74 -25.42 17.24
CA ALA A 699 9.95 -24.97 18.63
C ALA A 699 8.64 -25.01 19.44
N ASP A 700 7.53 -24.69 18.78
CA ASP A 700 6.18 -24.60 19.34
C ASP A 700 5.14 -25.14 18.33
N LEU A 701 3.91 -25.33 18.77
CA LEU A 701 2.80 -25.73 17.90
C LEU A 701 2.61 -24.70 16.78
N PRO A 702 2.59 -25.14 15.51
CA PRO A 702 2.64 -24.23 14.36
C PRO A 702 1.32 -23.48 14.14
N LEU A 703 0.18 -24.12 14.44
CA LEU A 703 -1.15 -23.52 14.40
C LEU A 703 -1.85 -23.64 15.76
N LYS A 704 -2.37 -22.54 16.29
CA LYS A 704 -3.05 -22.46 17.60
C LYS A 704 -4.51 -22.01 17.50
N ASN A 705 -5.10 -22.19 16.32
CA ASN A 705 -6.40 -21.64 15.97
C ASN A 705 -7.26 -22.63 15.17
N TYR A 706 -8.56 -22.37 15.16
CA TYR A 706 -9.48 -22.92 14.17
C TYR A 706 -9.71 -21.86 13.11
N TYR A 707 -9.77 -22.26 11.83
CA TYR A 707 -9.93 -21.32 10.73
C TYR A 707 -11.05 -21.74 9.78
N ARG A 708 -11.79 -20.79 9.22
CA ARG A 708 -12.77 -21.01 8.16
C ARG A 708 -12.69 -19.87 7.15
N PHE A 709 -12.47 -20.21 5.89
CA PHE A 709 -12.59 -19.25 4.79
C PHE A 709 -14.02 -19.29 4.24
N VAL A 710 -14.69 -18.14 4.20
CA VAL A 710 -16.08 -18.00 3.81
C VAL A 710 -16.16 -17.73 2.32
N VAL A 711 -16.76 -18.66 1.57
CA VAL A 711 -16.95 -18.54 0.13
C VAL A 711 -18.42 -18.70 -0.20
N PRO A 712 -18.99 -17.88 -1.10
CA PRO A 712 -20.37 -18.01 -1.52
C PRO A 712 -20.62 -19.36 -2.21
N SER A 713 -21.74 -19.98 -1.89
CA SER A 713 -22.22 -21.22 -2.51
C SER A 713 -23.60 -21.01 -3.15
N LEU A 714 -23.99 -21.87 -4.09
CA LEU A 714 -25.32 -21.80 -4.71
C LEU A 714 -26.46 -21.99 -3.68
N ASP A 715 -26.21 -22.79 -2.64
CA ASP A 715 -27.18 -23.06 -1.58
C ASP A 715 -27.51 -21.78 -0.79
N ASP A 716 -26.57 -20.84 -0.67
CA ASP A 716 -26.76 -19.56 0.04
C ASP A 716 -27.85 -18.68 -0.60
N PHE A 717 -28.16 -18.89 -1.88
CA PHE A 717 -29.10 -18.08 -2.66
C PHE A 717 -30.40 -18.81 -3.02
N SER A 718 -30.61 -20.01 -2.49
CA SER A 718 -31.71 -20.91 -2.89
C SER A 718 -33.03 -20.72 -2.14
N ASN A 719 -33.05 -20.02 -1.00
CA ASN A 719 -34.21 -19.88 -0.11
C ASN A 719 -34.77 -18.46 -0.02
N VAL A 720 -36.09 -18.37 0.21
CA VAL A 720 -36.92 -17.14 0.16
C VAL A 720 -36.73 -16.20 1.37
N ASP A 721 -36.02 -16.62 2.41
CA ASP A 721 -35.94 -15.89 3.68
C ASP A 721 -34.70 -14.96 3.74
N TYR A 722 -34.97 -13.66 3.68
CA TYR A 722 -34.05 -12.52 3.48
C TYR A 722 -33.08 -12.25 4.64
N SER A 723 -33.33 -12.79 5.83
CA SER A 723 -32.62 -12.41 7.07
C SER A 723 -31.68 -13.49 7.64
N VAL A 724 -31.71 -14.71 7.11
CA VAL A 724 -31.09 -15.90 7.74
C VAL A 724 -30.03 -16.60 6.86
N ASN A 725 -30.01 -16.33 5.54
CA ASN A 725 -29.20 -17.08 4.58
C ASN A 725 -28.25 -16.17 3.76
N GLY A 726 -27.04 -16.65 3.56
CA GLY A 726 -25.91 -15.94 2.95
C GLY A 726 -24.59 -16.51 3.47
N PRO A 727 -23.45 -16.22 2.82
CA PRO A 727 -22.17 -16.81 3.16
C PRO A 727 -21.81 -16.55 4.63
N LYS A 728 -21.43 -17.60 5.36
CA LYS A 728 -21.09 -17.52 6.80
C LYS A 728 -20.06 -18.56 7.19
N ALA A 729 -19.24 -18.23 8.19
CA ALA A 729 -18.35 -19.19 8.83
C ALA A 729 -19.13 -19.97 9.90
N PHE A 730 -19.00 -21.29 9.87
CA PHE A 730 -19.62 -22.19 10.84
C PHE A 730 -18.57 -23.13 11.44
N PHE A 731 -18.47 -23.09 12.77
CA PHE A 731 -17.59 -23.95 13.56
C PHE A 731 -18.44 -24.89 14.41
N SER A 732 -18.34 -26.18 14.13
CA SER A 732 -19.07 -27.23 14.84
C SER A 732 -18.23 -27.88 15.93
N ASN A 733 -18.86 -28.32 17.03
CA ASN A 733 -18.24 -29.14 18.08
C ASN A 733 -17.00 -28.50 18.72
N MET A 734 -17.10 -27.21 19.06
CA MET A 734 -15.99 -26.44 19.62
C MET A 734 -15.73 -26.78 21.10
N PRO A 735 -14.46 -26.67 21.57
CA PRO A 735 -14.10 -26.99 22.94
C PRO A 735 -14.79 -26.06 23.96
N LEU A 736 -15.43 -26.64 24.98
CA LEU A 736 -16.24 -25.88 25.95
C LEU A 736 -15.42 -25.13 27.00
N SER A 737 -14.34 -25.75 27.49
CA SER A 737 -13.52 -25.27 28.61
C SER A 737 -12.31 -24.45 28.19
N LYS A 738 -12.13 -24.19 26.89
CA LYS A 738 -11.00 -23.42 26.36
C LYS A 738 -11.47 -22.01 26.03
N THR A 739 -10.71 -21.02 26.46
CA THR A 739 -10.93 -19.62 26.09
C THR A 739 -10.47 -19.40 24.66
N LEU A 740 -11.38 -18.90 23.82
CA LEU A 740 -11.16 -18.58 22.41
C LEU A 740 -11.17 -17.07 22.18
N THR A 741 -10.35 -16.62 21.24
CA THR A 741 -10.33 -15.24 20.72
C THR A 741 -10.74 -15.29 19.25
N MET A 742 -11.73 -14.49 18.87
CA MET A 742 -12.20 -14.39 17.48
C MET A 742 -11.47 -13.27 16.73
N ASN A 743 -10.86 -13.62 15.60
CA ASN A 743 -10.28 -12.64 14.66
C ASN A 743 -10.91 -12.80 13.26
N LEU A 744 -10.86 -11.73 12.48
CA LEU A 744 -11.25 -11.71 11.07
C LEU A 744 -10.03 -11.49 10.18
N ASP A 745 -9.92 -12.31 9.14
CA ASP A 745 -8.95 -12.21 8.06
C ASP A 745 -9.67 -11.68 6.81
N VAL A 746 -9.65 -10.36 6.63
CA VAL A 746 -10.42 -9.67 5.58
C VAL A 746 -9.47 -9.06 4.53
N PRO A 747 -9.94 -8.85 3.29
CA PRO A 747 -9.18 -8.09 2.31
C PRO A 747 -8.69 -6.76 2.88
N GLU A 748 -7.47 -6.35 2.51
CA GLU A 748 -6.83 -5.17 3.09
C GLU A 748 -7.66 -3.88 2.98
N PRO A 749 -8.36 -3.61 1.85
CA PRO A 749 -9.19 -2.42 1.69
C PRO A 749 -10.41 -2.37 2.61
N TRP A 750 -10.75 -3.45 3.31
CA TRP A 750 -11.98 -3.52 4.11
C TRP A 750 -11.78 -2.95 5.53
N LEU A 751 -12.68 -2.04 5.91
CA LEU A 751 -12.87 -1.59 7.29
C LEU A 751 -14.10 -2.27 7.88
N VAL A 752 -13.85 -3.21 8.78
CA VAL A 752 -14.88 -4.08 9.36
C VAL A 752 -15.03 -3.82 10.84
N GLU A 753 -16.27 -3.80 11.32
CA GLU A 753 -16.58 -3.70 12.74
C GLU A 753 -17.60 -4.74 13.22
N PRO A 754 -17.55 -5.16 14.49
CA PRO A 754 -18.61 -5.97 15.08
C PRO A 754 -19.86 -5.10 15.35
N VAL A 755 -21.02 -5.57 14.89
CA VAL A 755 -22.32 -4.89 15.13
C VAL A 755 -23.20 -5.69 16.06
N VAL A 756 -23.13 -7.03 15.99
CA VAL A 756 -23.84 -7.92 16.92
C VAL A 756 -22.83 -8.86 17.55
N ALA A 757 -22.57 -8.67 18.84
CA ALA A 757 -21.76 -9.58 19.66
C ALA A 757 -22.30 -9.58 21.09
N ILE A 758 -23.02 -10.65 21.46
CA ILE A 758 -23.61 -10.80 22.80
C ILE A 758 -22.52 -11.10 23.84
N HIS A 759 -21.44 -11.76 23.42
CA HIS A 759 -20.32 -12.14 24.27
C HIS A 759 -19.04 -11.40 23.87
N ASP A 760 -18.11 -11.30 24.82
CA ASP A 760 -16.76 -10.78 24.57
C ASP A 760 -16.03 -11.68 23.55
N LEU A 761 -15.78 -11.12 22.36
CA LEU A 761 -15.12 -11.83 21.27
C LEU A 761 -13.64 -12.14 21.56
N ASP A 762 -13.03 -11.49 22.56
CA ASP A 762 -11.64 -11.74 22.97
C ASP A 762 -11.48 -12.81 24.05
N ASN A 763 -12.59 -13.22 24.66
CA ASN A 763 -12.63 -14.15 25.80
C ASN A 763 -13.85 -15.08 25.71
N ILE A 764 -14.05 -15.70 24.55
CA ILE A 764 -15.17 -16.59 24.31
C ILE A 764 -14.95 -17.87 25.11
N LEU A 765 -15.87 -18.14 26.04
CA LEU A 765 -15.93 -19.39 26.80
C LEU A 765 -17.29 -20.03 26.58
N LEU A 766 -17.32 -21.11 25.80
CA LEU A 766 -18.58 -21.68 25.31
C LEU A 766 -19.40 -22.37 26.41
N GLU A 767 -18.79 -22.70 27.55
CA GLU A 767 -19.53 -23.18 28.73
C GLU A 767 -20.48 -22.11 29.31
N ASN A 768 -20.17 -20.82 29.11
CA ASN A 768 -21.00 -19.71 29.60
C ASN A 768 -22.25 -19.45 28.75
N LEU A 769 -22.44 -20.15 27.64
CA LEU A 769 -23.61 -20.00 26.76
C LEU A 769 -24.93 -20.54 27.35
N GLY A 770 -24.88 -21.22 28.50
CA GLY A 770 -26.07 -21.84 29.11
C GLY A 770 -26.72 -22.85 28.16
N ASP A 771 -28.01 -22.68 27.87
CA ASP A 771 -28.78 -23.57 26.97
C ASP A 771 -28.55 -23.29 25.47
N LEU A 772 -28.05 -22.11 25.10
CA LEU A 772 -27.87 -21.73 23.69
C LEU A 772 -26.83 -22.62 23.02
N ARG A 773 -27.19 -23.28 21.91
CA ARG A 773 -26.28 -24.20 21.21
C ARG A 773 -25.24 -23.48 20.36
N THR A 774 -25.51 -22.26 19.92
CA THR A 774 -24.68 -21.56 18.94
C THR A 774 -24.46 -20.12 19.35
N LEU A 775 -23.18 -19.74 19.48
CA LEU A 775 -22.78 -18.34 19.60
C LEU A 775 -22.84 -17.70 18.21
N GLN A 776 -23.53 -16.56 18.10
CA GLN A 776 -23.62 -15.79 16.87
C GLN A 776 -22.87 -14.46 17.00
N ALA A 777 -22.05 -14.13 16.01
CA ALA A 777 -21.41 -12.83 15.86
C ALA A 777 -21.65 -12.29 14.45
N VAL A 778 -22.05 -11.02 14.34
CA VAL A 778 -22.29 -10.35 13.05
C VAL A 778 -21.40 -9.12 12.97
N PHE A 779 -20.64 -9.07 11.88
CA PHE A 779 -19.77 -7.96 11.51
C PHE A 779 -20.36 -7.21 10.32
N GLU A 780 -19.97 -5.95 10.17
CA GLU A 780 -20.37 -5.10 9.07
C GLU A 780 -19.16 -4.42 8.42
N LEU A 781 -19.16 -4.39 7.09
CA LEU A 781 -18.22 -3.63 6.29
C LEU A 781 -18.67 -2.17 6.29
N GLU A 782 -18.09 -1.38 7.19
CA GLU A 782 -18.40 0.05 7.37
C GLU A 782 -18.01 0.85 6.13
N ALA A 783 -16.79 0.64 5.66
CA ALA A 783 -16.21 1.39 4.55
C ALA A 783 -15.12 0.60 3.84
N LEU A 784 -14.79 1.04 2.63
CA LEU A 784 -13.60 0.66 1.90
C LEU A 784 -12.52 1.74 2.09
N LEU A 785 -11.26 1.34 1.91
CA LEU A 785 -10.13 2.26 1.92
C LEU A 785 -9.83 2.76 0.51
N LEU A 786 -9.79 4.08 0.38
CA LEU A 786 -9.15 4.77 -0.72
C LEU A 786 -7.73 5.10 -0.28
N THR A 787 -6.73 4.48 -0.90
CA THR A 787 -5.32 4.71 -0.57
C THR A 787 -4.61 5.40 -1.72
N GLY A 788 -3.49 6.06 -1.43
CA GLY A 788 -2.70 6.65 -2.49
C GLY A 788 -1.32 7.09 -2.09
N HIS A 789 -0.56 7.47 -3.12
CA HIS A 789 0.79 8.01 -3.02
C HIS A 789 0.81 9.38 -3.67
N CYS A 790 1.37 10.37 -2.99
CA CYS A 790 1.51 11.73 -3.48
C CYS A 790 2.98 12.04 -3.73
N ALA A 791 3.33 12.47 -4.94
CA ALA A 791 4.66 12.93 -5.30
C ALA A 791 4.65 14.45 -5.57
N GLU A 792 5.74 15.11 -5.17
CA GLU A 792 6.06 16.47 -5.61
C GLU A 792 7.04 16.38 -6.78
N LYS A 793 6.86 17.22 -7.80
CA LYS A 793 7.75 17.20 -8.96
C LYS A 793 9.18 17.56 -8.52
N ASP A 794 10.15 16.71 -8.85
CA ASP A 794 11.59 16.91 -8.63
C ASP A 794 12.00 17.02 -7.14
N HIS A 795 11.11 16.63 -6.22
CA HIS A 795 11.32 16.73 -4.76
C HIS A 795 10.74 15.52 -4.01
N ASP A 796 11.08 15.41 -2.72
CA ASP A 796 10.46 14.45 -1.80
C ASP A 796 8.93 14.65 -1.71
N PRO A 797 8.17 13.60 -1.35
CA PRO A 797 6.73 13.70 -1.15
C PRO A 797 6.33 14.91 -0.27
N PRO A 798 5.24 15.63 -0.60
CA PRO A 798 4.83 16.85 0.08
C PRO A 798 4.22 16.53 1.46
N ARG A 799 5.10 16.26 2.43
CA ARG A 799 4.75 15.93 3.81
C ARG A 799 3.86 17.01 4.41
N GLY A 800 2.74 16.61 5.00
CA GLY A 800 1.82 17.55 5.63
C GLY A 800 0.74 18.10 4.68
N LEU A 801 0.74 17.69 3.40
CA LEU A 801 -0.26 18.13 2.46
C LEU A 801 -1.64 17.61 2.90
N GLN A 802 -2.57 18.53 3.06
CA GLN A 802 -3.91 18.24 3.53
C GLN A 802 -4.81 17.98 2.32
N LEU A 803 -5.52 16.86 2.36
CA LEU A 803 -6.46 16.43 1.33
C LEU A 803 -7.85 16.32 1.93
N ILE A 804 -8.86 16.68 1.15
CA ILE A 804 -10.27 16.47 1.50
C ILE A 804 -11.00 15.75 0.38
N LEU A 805 -11.95 14.91 0.77
CA LEU A 805 -12.79 14.12 -0.11
C LEU A 805 -14.25 14.34 0.23
N GLY A 806 -15.07 14.47 -0.81
CA GLY A 806 -16.49 14.72 -0.67
C GLY A 806 -17.30 14.32 -1.88
N THR A 807 -18.58 14.63 -1.85
CA THR A 807 -19.51 14.53 -2.98
C THR A 807 -19.90 15.94 -3.46
N LYS A 808 -20.59 16.07 -4.60
CA LYS A 808 -21.09 17.38 -5.06
C LYS A 808 -21.97 18.10 -4.02
N ARG A 809 -22.69 17.35 -3.17
CA ARG A 809 -23.56 17.91 -2.11
C ARG A 809 -22.80 18.29 -0.84
N GLY A 810 -21.74 17.53 -0.52
CA GLY A 810 -20.91 17.72 0.65
C GLY A 810 -19.45 17.65 0.24
N PRO A 811 -18.81 18.77 -0.12
CA PRO A 811 -17.45 18.78 -0.67
C PRO A 811 -16.36 18.42 0.35
N HIS A 812 -16.70 18.39 1.64
CA HIS A 812 -15.78 18.04 2.73
C HIS A 812 -16.48 17.04 3.66
N LEU A 813 -16.28 15.74 3.41
CA LEU A 813 -16.81 14.65 4.24
C LEU A 813 -15.70 13.93 5.00
N VAL A 814 -14.54 13.78 4.37
CA VAL A 814 -13.37 13.11 4.95
C VAL A 814 -12.12 13.94 4.66
N ASP A 815 -11.25 14.07 5.65
CA ASP A 815 -9.95 14.71 5.54
C ASP A 815 -8.81 13.75 5.90
N THR A 816 -7.62 14.00 5.35
CA THR A 816 -6.40 13.27 5.71
C THR A 816 -5.16 14.11 5.40
N LEU A 817 -4.00 13.61 5.81
CA LEU A 817 -2.69 14.22 5.60
C LEU A 817 -1.78 13.26 4.81
N VAL A 818 -0.96 13.82 3.92
CA VAL A 818 0.10 13.07 3.23
C VAL A 818 1.28 12.85 4.17
N MET A 819 1.65 11.58 4.39
CA MET A 819 2.84 11.19 5.16
C MET A 819 4.13 11.41 4.37
N ALA A 820 5.26 11.60 5.06
CA ALA A 820 6.56 11.67 4.41
C ALA A 820 6.93 10.34 3.73
N ASN A 821 6.65 9.21 4.41
CA ASN A 821 6.94 7.88 3.91
C ASN A 821 6.07 7.56 2.69
N LEU A 822 6.72 7.41 1.52
CA LEU A 822 6.10 7.06 0.23
C LEU A 822 4.98 8.03 -0.22
N GLY A 823 4.86 9.22 0.37
CA GLY A 823 3.73 10.11 0.13
C GLY A 823 2.37 9.47 0.46
N TYR A 824 2.35 8.53 1.41
CA TYR A 824 1.17 7.69 1.67
C TYR A 824 0.03 8.49 2.31
N TRP A 825 -1.19 8.22 1.88
CA TRP A 825 -2.43 8.70 2.50
C TRP A 825 -3.54 7.66 2.35
N GLN A 826 -4.53 7.70 3.25
CA GLN A 826 -5.74 6.88 3.16
C GLN A 826 -6.98 7.67 3.59
N MET A 827 -8.13 7.30 3.05
CA MET A 827 -9.44 7.83 3.39
C MET A 827 -10.49 6.73 3.37
N LYS A 828 -11.55 6.91 4.16
CA LYS A 828 -12.71 6.01 4.16
C LYS A 828 -13.66 6.40 3.05
N VAL A 829 -14.09 5.42 2.25
CA VAL A 829 -15.05 5.61 1.16
C VAL A 829 -16.09 4.50 1.17
N SER A 830 -17.26 4.79 0.64
CA SER A 830 -18.23 3.76 0.22
C SER A 830 -18.28 3.69 -1.30
N PRO A 831 -18.83 2.61 -1.88
CA PRO A 831 -19.06 2.55 -3.32
C PRO A 831 -19.87 3.75 -3.82
N GLY A 832 -19.36 4.41 -4.86
CA GLY A 832 -19.92 5.66 -5.35
C GLY A 832 -18.90 6.57 -6.03
N VAL A 833 -19.33 7.82 -6.25
CA VAL A 833 -18.57 8.86 -6.94
C VAL A 833 -18.13 9.91 -5.92
N TRP A 834 -16.84 10.23 -5.93
CA TRP A 834 -16.18 11.11 -4.98
C TRP A 834 -15.30 12.15 -5.69
N TYR A 835 -15.12 13.29 -5.05
CA TYR A 835 -14.28 14.40 -5.53
C TYR A 835 -13.17 14.65 -4.52
N LEU A 836 -11.93 14.43 -4.94
CA LEU A 836 -10.73 14.62 -4.14
C LEU A 836 -10.10 15.98 -4.47
N GLN A 837 -9.79 16.79 -3.45
CA GLN A 837 -9.22 18.12 -3.63
C GLN A 837 -8.24 18.46 -2.50
N LEU A 838 -7.41 19.48 -2.74
CA LEU A 838 -6.54 20.04 -1.69
C LEU A 838 -7.40 20.74 -0.63
N ALA A 839 -7.08 20.55 0.65
CA ALA A 839 -7.78 21.23 1.72
C ALA A 839 -7.55 22.75 1.63
N PRO A 840 -8.58 23.58 1.87
CA PRO A 840 -8.44 25.03 1.86
C PRO A 840 -7.46 25.50 2.95
N GLY A 841 -6.57 26.42 2.60
CA GLY A 841 -5.48 26.90 3.46
C GLY A 841 -4.12 26.71 2.79
N ARG A 842 -3.06 26.58 3.60
CA ARG A 842 -1.66 26.55 3.12
C ARG A 842 -1.40 25.49 2.04
N SER A 843 -2.05 24.33 2.12
CA SER A 843 -1.96 23.29 1.08
C SER A 843 -2.49 23.77 -0.27
N ALA A 844 -3.72 24.29 -0.32
CA ALA A 844 -4.29 24.84 -1.55
C ALA A 844 -3.65 26.16 -1.98
N ASP A 845 -3.02 26.92 -1.08
CA ASP A 845 -2.31 28.16 -1.40
C ASP A 845 -0.97 27.90 -2.08
N LEU A 846 -0.21 26.93 -1.57
CA LEU A 846 1.11 26.57 -2.08
C LEU A 846 1.06 25.63 -3.28
N TYR A 847 0.15 24.66 -3.29
CA TYR A 847 0.15 23.57 -4.27
C TYR A 847 -1.06 23.62 -5.21
N ALA A 848 -0.90 22.99 -6.38
CA ALA A 848 -1.97 22.64 -7.29
C ALA A 848 -1.87 21.16 -7.69
N LEU A 849 -3.02 20.51 -7.88
CA LEU A 849 -3.08 19.15 -8.39
C LEU A 849 -2.71 19.13 -9.88
N LYS A 850 -1.80 18.23 -10.27
CA LYS A 850 -1.41 18.02 -11.66
C LYS A 850 -2.26 16.90 -12.26
N GLU A 851 -2.80 17.12 -13.45
CA GLU A 851 -3.68 16.14 -14.11
C GLU A 851 -2.93 14.88 -14.53
N GLY A 852 -3.52 13.73 -14.22
CA GLY A 852 -3.15 12.44 -14.79
C GLY A 852 -4.13 12.04 -15.90
N GLY A 853 -4.05 12.68 -17.07
CA GLY A 853 -4.64 12.23 -18.34
C GLY A 853 -6.18 12.23 -18.48
N ALA A 854 -6.66 13.08 -19.41
CA ALA A 854 -7.91 13.05 -20.19
C ALA A 854 -9.25 12.94 -19.43
N GLY A 855 -9.91 14.10 -19.20
CA GLY A 855 -11.34 14.17 -18.90
C GLY A 855 -11.84 15.54 -18.44
N SER A 856 -12.41 16.32 -19.38
CA SER A 856 -13.23 17.55 -19.24
C SER A 856 -12.56 18.85 -18.71
N PRO A 857 -12.61 19.95 -19.49
CA PRO A 857 -12.10 21.28 -19.10
C PRO A 857 -13.05 22.03 -18.14
N GLY A 858 -13.56 21.35 -17.11
CA GLY A 858 -14.49 21.90 -16.12
C GLY A 858 -14.01 21.67 -14.69
N ASN A 859 -13.71 22.77 -13.97
CA ASN A 859 -13.27 22.86 -12.57
C ASN A 859 -11.89 22.24 -12.22
N ARG A 860 -10.86 23.08 -12.41
CA ARG A 860 -9.42 22.88 -12.16
C ARG A 860 -9.01 22.57 -10.70
N SER A 861 -9.93 22.19 -9.81
CA SER A 861 -9.67 22.08 -8.36
C SER A 861 -9.87 20.70 -7.74
N ALA A 862 -10.52 19.75 -8.44
CA ALA A 862 -10.87 18.45 -7.87
C ALA A 862 -10.66 17.30 -8.87
N LYS A 863 -10.17 16.16 -8.37
CA LYS A 863 -10.01 14.89 -9.10
C LYS A 863 -11.20 13.97 -8.84
N LEU A 864 -11.86 13.51 -9.89
CA LEU A 864 -12.97 12.56 -9.80
C LEU A 864 -12.46 11.15 -9.45
N ILE A 865 -13.07 10.51 -8.46
CA ILE A 865 -12.74 9.16 -7.99
C ILE A 865 -14.00 8.30 -7.97
N THR A 866 -13.98 7.20 -8.71
CA THR A 866 -15.03 6.17 -8.77
C THR A 866 -14.63 4.96 -7.93
N ILE A 867 -15.51 4.53 -7.02
CA ILE A 867 -15.37 3.29 -6.23
C ILE A 867 -16.46 2.32 -6.66
N ASN A 868 -16.08 1.33 -7.47
CA ASN A 868 -16.95 0.32 -8.06
C ASN A 868 -16.49 -1.14 -7.80
N ASP A 869 -15.41 -1.31 -7.01
CA ASP A 869 -14.83 -2.61 -6.65
C ASP A 869 -14.66 -2.68 -5.11
N LEU A 870 -14.89 -3.86 -4.53
CA LEU A 870 -14.66 -4.16 -3.11
C LEU A 870 -13.17 -4.16 -2.75
N ARG A 871 -12.25 -4.16 -3.72
CA ARG A 871 -10.81 -3.98 -3.49
C ARG A 871 -10.39 -2.51 -3.32
N GLY A 872 -11.34 -1.57 -3.27
CA GLY A 872 -11.03 -0.15 -3.16
C GLY A 872 -10.33 0.38 -4.41
N LYS A 873 -9.50 1.42 -4.26
CA LYS A 873 -8.75 2.04 -5.36
C LYS A 873 -7.44 2.62 -4.85
N LEU A 874 -6.34 2.35 -5.55
CA LEU A 874 -5.05 2.97 -5.30
C LEU A 874 -4.88 4.19 -6.22
N VAL A 875 -4.56 5.35 -5.66
CA VAL A 875 -4.47 6.60 -6.42
C VAL A 875 -3.07 7.20 -6.33
N HIS A 876 -2.43 7.37 -7.50
CA HIS A 876 -1.23 8.18 -7.60
C HIS A 876 -1.61 9.65 -7.86
N LEU A 877 -1.05 10.55 -7.05
CA LEU A 877 -1.23 12.00 -7.14
C LEU A 877 0.12 12.64 -7.40
N GLU A 878 0.13 13.60 -8.33
CA GLU A 878 1.26 14.52 -8.51
C GLU A 878 0.78 15.92 -8.15
N VAL A 879 1.59 16.64 -7.39
CA VAL A 879 1.37 18.05 -7.08
C VAL A 879 2.57 18.88 -7.51
N ALA A 880 2.31 20.15 -7.80
CA ALA A 880 3.34 21.14 -8.07
C ALA A 880 3.06 22.39 -7.27
N LYS A 881 4.12 23.05 -6.78
CA LYS A 881 4.00 24.38 -6.18
C LYS A 881 3.53 25.39 -7.22
N LYS A 882 2.71 26.35 -6.79
CA LYS A 882 2.28 27.48 -7.62
C LYS A 882 3.46 28.42 -7.89
N ARG A 883 3.41 29.12 -9.02
CA ARG A 883 4.46 30.07 -9.43
C ARG A 883 4.69 31.14 -8.35
N GLY A 884 5.95 31.37 -7.99
CA GLY A 884 6.36 32.35 -6.97
C GLY A 884 6.26 31.85 -5.53
N LYS A 885 5.99 30.54 -5.33
CA LYS A 885 5.90 29.87 -4.03
C LYS A 885 6.92 28.73 -3.89
N GLU A 886 7.87 28.61 -4.83
CA GLU A 886 8.79 27.47 -4.92
C GLU A 886 9.65 27.31 -3.65
N HIS A 887 10.08 28.42 -3.05
CA HIS A 887 10.91 28.45 -1.85
C HIS A 887 10.13 28.43 -0.53
N GLU A 888 8.79 28.43 -0.55
CA GLU A 888 7.98 28.37 0.66
C GLU A 888 7.79 26.92 1.13
N GLU A 889 8.08 26.66 2.41
CA GLU A 889 7.83 25.36 3.03
C GLU A 889 6.37 25.20 3.42
N LEU A 890 5.84 23.98 3.30
CA LEU A 890 4.48 23.67 3.70
C LEU A 890 4.27 23.74 5.22
N LEU A 891 5.27 23.35 6.01
CA LEU A 891 5.22 23.28 7.48
C LEU A 891 6.23 24.27 8.09
N ASN A 892 5.85 25.54 8.26
CA ASN A 892 6.75 26.57 8.82
C ASN A 892 6.43 26.86 10.30
N ALA A 893 7.47 26.96 11.15
CA ALA A 893 7.36 27.24 12.58
C ALA A 893 7.08 28.73 12.92
N SER A 894 7.25 29.65 11.97
CA SER A 894 7.09 31.10 12.19
C SER A 894 5.62 31.58 12.16
N ASP A 895 4.68 30.76 11.70
CA ASP A 895 3.25 31.08 11.66
C ASP A 895 2.59 31.12 13.06
N ASP A 896 3.23 30.55 14.09
CA ASP A 896 2.74 30.55 15.47
C ASP A 896 2.52 31.99 16.00
N GLN A 897 3.33 32.97 15.56
CA GLN A 897 3.20 34.38 15.96
C GLN A 897 2.07 35.13 15.24
N LEU A 898 1.68 34.69 14.04
CA LEU A 898 0.60 35.33 13.25
C LEU A 898 -0.78 34.84 13.69
N LEU A 899 -0.88 33.61 14.17
CA LEU A 899 -2.13 33.02 14.68
C LEU A 899 -2.54 33.58 16.05
N GLU A 900 -1.59 33.99 16.90
CA GLU A 900 -1.92 34.68 18.15
C GLU A 900 -2.53 36.06 17.94
N LYS A 901 -2.12 36.79 16.90
CA LYS A 901 -2.69 38.10 16.54
C LYS A 901 -4.09 38.04 15.94
N ARG A 902 -4.54 36.89 15.42
CA ARG A 902 -5.91 36.71 14.88
C ARG A 902 -6.97 36.36 15.93
N LYS A 903 -6.60 36.19 17.21
CA LYS A 903 -7.53 35.82 18.30
C LYS A 903 -8.63 36.86 18.60
N GLU A 904 -8.58 38.06 18.04
CA GLU A 904 -9.58 39.12 18.32
C GLU A 904 -10.72 39.29 17.27
N GLY A 905 -10.77 38.48 16.19
CA GLY A 905 -11.62 38.84 15.04
C GLY A 905 -12.66 37.83 14.50
N GLN A 906 -12.71 36.56 14.93
CA GLN A 906 -13.56 35.56 14.25
C GLN A 906 -14.26 34.58 15.21
N ASN A 907 -15.37 35.02 15.81
CA ASN A 907 -16.34 34.16 16.50
C ASN A 907 -17.49 33.67 15.60
N SER A 908 -17.37 33.75 14.27
CA SER A 908 -18.50 33.53 13.35
C SER A 908 -18.49 32.19 12.57
N TRP A 909 -17.44 31.37 12.66
CA TRP A 909 -17.35 30.10 11.90
C TRP A 909 -17.63 28.84 12.72
N ASN A 910 -17.68 28.93 14.04
CA ASN A 910 -17.90 27.78 14.92
C ASN A 910 -19.39 27.43 15.14
N THR A 911 -20.33 28.24 14.66
CA THR A 911 -21.77 28.03 14.91
C THR A 911 -22.49 27.20 13.84
N ASN A 912 -21.92 27.02 12.65
CA ASN A 912 -22.59 26.32 11.54
C ASN A 912 -22.20 24.83 11.37
N ILE A 913 -21.15 24.35 12.05
CA ILE A 913 -20.74 22.93 12.05
C ILE A 913 -21.49 22.12 13.13
N LEU A 914 -21.89 22.75 14.24
CA LEU A 914 -22.64 22.11 15.33
C LEU A 914 -24.08 21.72 14.98
N LYS A 915 -24.62 22.17 13.83
CA LYS A 915 -26.01 21.85 13.42
C LYS A 915 -26.18 20.48 12.76
N TRP A 916 -25.13 19.90 12.17
CA TRP A 916 -25.23 18.65 11.41
C TRP A 916 -25.24 17.39 12.28
N ALA A 917 -24.65 17.43 13.49
CA ALA A 917 -24.58 16.29 14.40
C ALA A 917 -25.92 15.93 15.10
N SER A 918 -27.02 16.65 14.82
CA SER A 918 -28.31 16.46 15.49
C SER A 918 -29.32 15.57 14.73
N GLY A 919 -28.90 14.92 13.65
CA GLY A 919 -29.81 14.31 12.68
C GLY A 919 -29.60 12.83 12.37
N MET A 920 -29.41 11.94 13.35
CA MET A 920 -29.63 10.49 13.19
C MET A 920 -30.08 9.86 14.51
N ILE A 921 -31.39 9.69 14.69
CA ILE A 921 -32.01 8.88 15.75
C ILE A 921 -32.88 7.82 15.08
N GLY A 922 -32.68 6.55 15.43
CA GLY A 922 -33.72 5.52 15.38
C GLY A 922 -33.32 4.16 14.79
N SER A 923 -33.05 3.19 15.65
CA SER A 923 -33.94 2.03 15.92
C SER A 923 -33.15 0.92 16.64
N GLY A 924 -33.46 0.72 17.92
CA GLY A 924 -32.83 -0.26 18.79
C GLY A 924 -33.34 -1.70 18.60
N GLY A 925 -32.47 -2.65 18.93
CA GLY A 925 -32.80 -4.05 19.16
C GLY A 925 -32.03 -4.55 20.38
N LEU A 926 -32.75 -4.87 21.46
CA LEU A 926 -32.21 -5.40 22.71
C LEU A 926 -31.57 -6.79 22.51
N SER A 927 -30.41 -7.04 23.12
CA SER A 927 -30.02 -8.39 23.53
C SER A 927 -29.10 -8.38 24.76
N ARG A 928 -29.36 -9.33 25.67
CA ARG A 928 -29.01 -9.36 27.10
C ARG A 928 -27.78 -10.22 27.44
N LYS A 929 -27.09 -9.78 28.51
CA LYS A 929 -26.17 -10.42 29.49
C LYS A 929 -25.13 -11.46 29.04
N GLY A 930 -23.86 -11.10 29.30
CA GLY A 930 -22.74 -12.00 29.54
C GLY A 930 -21.44 -11.25 29.91
N GLU A 931 -21.09 -11.15 31.19
CA GLU A 931 -19.92 -10.41 31.69
C GLU A 931 -18.61 -11.21 31.61
N THR A 932 -17.56 -10.69 30.94
CA THR A 932 -16.16 -10.74 31.42
C THR A 932 -15.16 -9.83 30.63
N ARG A 933 -14.00 -9.56 31.26
CA ARG A 933 -12.75 -8.81 30.88
C ARG A 933 -12.80 -7.54 29.98
N LEU A 934 -13.22 -7.53 28.72
CA LEU A 934 -13.29 -6.27 27.95
C LEU A 934 -14.29 -5.30 28.60
N VAL A 935 -15.42 -5.87 29.06
CA VAL A 935 -16.42 -5.20 29.90
C VAL A 935 -15.81 -4.66 31.20
N ARG A 936 -14.74 -5.29 31.73
CA ARG A 936 -14.04 -4.78 32.93
C ARG A 936 -13.22 -3.52 32.63
N TYR A 937 -12.52 -3.46 31.50
CA TYR A 937 -11.81 -2.23 31.10
C TYR A 937 -12.78 -1.12 30.69
N GLU A 938 -13.87 -1.44 30.00
CA GLU A 938 -14.92 -0.47 29.69
C GLU A 938 -15.64 0.04 30.96
N ARG A 939 -15.74 -0.79 31.99
CA ARG A 939 -16.20 -0.37 33.33
C ARG A 939 -15.25 0.65 33.94
N PHE A 940 -13.94 0.40 33.91
CA PHE A 940 -12.95 1.40 34.34
C PHE A 940 -13.03 2.67 33.49
N LEU A 941 -13.19 2.55 32.16
CA LEU A 941 -13.32 3.68 31.25
C LEU A 941 -14.53 4.58 31.59
N LYS A 942 -15.69 3.98 31.93
CA LYS A 942 -16.86 4.74 32.41
C LYS A 942 -16.54 5.51 33.69
N ILE A 943 -15.83 4.90 34.63
CA ILE A 943 -15.42 5.53 35.88
C ILE A 943 -14.43 6.66 35.63
N MET A 944 -13.47 6.47 34.72
CA MET A 944 -12.52 7.51 34.30
C MET A 944 -13.27 8.72 33.74
N ILE A 945 -14.23 8.51 32.82
CA ILE A 945 -15.09 9.58 32.26
C ILE A 945 -15.81 10.34 33.37
N LEU A 946 -16.48 9.63 34.30
CA LEU A 946 -17.17 10.26 35.43
C LEU A 946 -16.21 11.05 36.32
N SER A 947 -15.02 10.52 36.59
CA SER A 947 -14.01 11.21 37.41
C SER A 947 -13.54 12.51 36.76
N VAL A 948 -13.38 12.55 35.43
CA VAL A 948 -13.05 13.79 34.71
C VAL A 948 -14.19 14.79 34.82
N LEU A 949 -15.41 14.38 34.49
CA LEU A 949 -16.58 15.27 34.41
C LEU A 949 -16.95 15.87 35.78
N LYS A 950 -16.74 15.14 36.88
CA LYS A 950 -16.98 15.67 38.23
C LYS A 950 -15.95 16.69 38.68
N ASN A 951 -14.76 16.70 38.07
CA ASN A 951 -13.64 17.57 38.47
C ASN A 951 -13.38 18.72 37.48
N THR A 952 -14.16 18.85 36.41
CA THR A 952 -14.04 19.97 35.45
C THR A 952 -15.39 20.63 35.19
N GLN A 953 -15.37 21.95 35.01
CA GLN A 953 -16.54 22.74 34.57
C GLN A 953 -16.44 23.12 33.09
N ARG A 954 -15.36 22.73 32.41
CA ARG A 954 -15.11 23.03 31.00
C ARG A 954 -15.81 22.00 30.10
N PRO A 955 -16.22 22.37 28.88
CA PRO A 955 -16.78 21.41 27.94
C PRO A 955 -15.72 20.36 27.55
N VAL A 956 -16.08 19.08 27.69
CA VAL A 956 -15.18 17.95 27.38
C VAL A 956 -15.67 17.23 26.13
N LYS A 957 -14.73 16.85 25.25
CA LYS A 957 -14.96 15.92 24.14
C LYS A 957 -14.06 14.70 24.26
N PHE A 958 -14.65 13.51 24.34
CA PHE A 958 -13.92 12.25 24.40
C PHE A 958 -13.73 11.63 23.01
N TRP A 959 -12.55 11.07 22.76
CA TRP A 959 -12.22 10.41 21.50
C TRP A 959 -11.87 8.95 21.80
N PHE A 960 -12.52 8.01 21.12
CA PHE A 960 -12.29 6.58 21.34
C PHE A 960 -11.89 5.85 20.07
N ILE A 961 -10.96 4.90 20.17
CA ILE A 961 -10.59 4.05 19.05
C ILE A 961 -11.68 3.00 18.84
N LYS A 962 -12.44 3.17 17.76
CA LYS A 962 -13.69 2.46 17.48
C LYS A 962 -13.57 0.93 17.48
N ASN A 963 -12.46 0.39 16.97
CA ASN A 963 -12.28 -1.05 16.73
C ASN A 963 -12.08 -1.87 18.02
N TYR A 964 -11.78 -1.21 19.14
CA TYR A 964 -11.46 -1.86 20.41
C TYR A 964 -12.56 -1.67 21.47
N LEU A 965 -13.71 -1.13 21.06
CA LEU A 965 -14.91 -0.99 21.90
C LEU A 965 -15.91 -2.09 21.57
N SER A 966 -16.56 -2.62 22.61
CA SER A 966 -17.67 -3.54 22.49
C SER A 966 -18.90 -2.83 21.89
N PRO A 967 -19.75 -3.57 21.14
CA PRO A 967 -21.03 -3.02 20.69
C PRO A 967 -21.87 -2.47 21.84
N GLN A 968 -21.87 -3.15 23.00
CA GLN A 968 -22.59 -2.71 24.19
C GLN A 968 -22.11 -1.33 24.68
N PHE A 969 -20.81 -1.05 24.71
CA PHE A 969 -20.31 0.26 25.10
C PHE A 969 -20.67 1.34 24.07
N LYS A 970 -20.61 1.01 22.77
CA LYS A 970 -21.03 1.91 21.69
C LYS A 970 -22.52 2.28 21.78
N ASP A 971 -23.36 1.38 22.29
CA ASP A 971 -24.79 1.65 22.54
C ASP A 971 -25.03 2.50 23.80
N VAL A 972 -24.16 2.40 24.81
CA VAL A 972 -24.32 3.13 26.09
C VAL A 972 -23.76 4.56 26.03
N ILE A 973 -22.63 4.78 25.35
CA ILE A 973 -21.96 6.09 25.31
C ILE A 973 -22.83 7.27 24.82
N PRO A 974 -23.76 7.14 23.85
CA PRO A 974 -24.59 8.26 23.40
C PRO A 974 -25.54 8.75 24.50
N HIS A 975 -26.12 7.81 25.26
CA HIS A 975 -26.98 8.13 26.40
C HIS A 975 -26.19 8.75 27.55
N MET A 976 -24.98 8.23 27.82
CA MET A 976 -24.08 8.80 28.82
C MET A 976 -23.65 10.23 28.46
N ALA A 977 -23.38 10.50 27.18
CA ALA A 977 -23.06 11.83 26.67
C ALA A 977 -24.22 12.82 26.86
N GLN A 978 -25.46 12.38 26.64
CA GLN A 978 -26.64 13.18 26.87
C GLN A 978 -26.90 13.47 28.35
N GLU A 979 -26.70 12.48 29.24
CA GLU A 979 -26.95 12.63 30.68
C GLU A 979 -25.93 13.53 31.38
N TYR A 980 -24.64 13.39 31.04
CA TYR A 980 -23.57 14.19 31.66
C TYR A 980 -23.09 15.38 30.82
N GLY A 981 -23.69 15.63 29.66
CA GLY A 981 -23.45 16.83 28.87
C GLY A 981 -22.05 16.93 28.23
N PHE A 982 -21.47 15.83 27.77
CA PHE A 982 -20.20 15.82 27.04
C PHE A 982 -20.36 15.44 25.57
N GLN A 983 -19.36 15.75 24.75
CA GLN A 983 -19.31 15.31 23.34
C GLN A 983 -18.41 14.09 23.19
N TYR A 984 -18.66 13.24 22.20
CA TYR A 984 -17.76 12.14 21.90
C TYR A 984 -17.63 11.91 20.39
N GLU A 985 -16.56 11.23 19.99
CA GLU A 985 -16.35 10.79 18.61
C GLU A 985 -15.57 9.47 18.56
N LEU A 986 -15.94 8.62 17.62
CA LEU A 986 -15.29 7.32 17.40
C LEU A 986 -14.35 7.41 16.20
N ILE A 987 -13.05 7.27 16.45
CA ILE A 987 -12.00 7.38 15.44
C ILE A 987 -11.44 6.01 15.10
N THR A 988 -10.97 5.84 13.87
CA THR A 988 -10.26 4.64 13.43
C THR A 988 -9.42 4.98 12.21
N TYR A 989 -8.28 4.32 12.10
CA TYR A 989 -7.32 4.41 11.01
C TYR A 989 -6.86 2.99 10.69
N LYS A 990 -6.68 2.62 9.42
CA LYS A 990 -6.15 1.29 9.08
C LYS A 990 -4.64 1.31 9.18
N TRP A 991 -4.07 0.21 9.68
CA TRP A 991 -2.64 -0.05 9.64
C TRP A 991 -2.10 0.00 8.19
N PRO A 992 -1.14 0.88 7.84
CA PRO A 992 -0.61 0.94 6.48
C PRO A 992 0.14 -0.32 6.07
N THR A 993 0.00 -0.75 4.82
CA THR A 993 0.58 -2.01 4.30
C THR A 993 2.11 -2.05 4.33
N TRP A 994 2.77 -0.89 4.18
CA TRP A 994 4.22 -0.77 4.20
C TRP A 994 4.83 -0.81 5.62
N LEU A 995 4.00 -0.68 6.67
CA LEU A 995 4.45 -0.64 8.06
C LEU A 995 4.31 -2.02 8.69
N HIS A 996 5.37 -2.53 9.32
CA HIS A 996 5.41 -3.87 9.89
C HIS A 996 4.27 -4.11 10.91
N LYS A 997 3.38 -5.06 10.62
CA LYS A 997 2.15 -5.31 11.37
C LYS A 997 2.38 -6.18 12.61
N GLN A 998 1.79 -5.79 13.75
CA GLN A 998 1.80 -6.61 14.96
C GLN A 998 0.75 -7.72 14.90
N LYS A 999 1.07 -8.90 15.46
CA LYS A 999 0.14 -10.05 15.53
C LYS A 999 -0.71 -10.05 16.80
N GLU A 1000 -0.15 -9.58 17.91
CA GLU A 1000 -0.82 -9.57 19.20
C GLU A 1000 -1.69 -8.32 19.38
N LYS A 1001 -2.96 -8.51 19.75
CA LYS A 1001 -3.95 -7.43 19.89
C LYS A 1001 -3.48 -6.32 20.85
N GLN A 1002 -2.82 -6.67 21.95
CA GLN A 1002 -2.29 -5.72 22.92
C GLN A 1002 -1.21 -4.80 22.33
N ARG A 1003 -0.22 -5.38 21.62
CA ARG A 1003 0.80 -4.60 20.91
C ARG A 1003 0.22 -3.73 19.81
N ILE A 1004 -0.82 -4.20 19.11
CA ILE A 1004 -1.55 -3.38 18.14
C ILE A 1004 -2.17 -2.15 18.84
N ILE A 1005 -2.88 -2.33 19.96
CA ILE A 1005 -3.48 -1.21 20.71
C ILE A 1005 -2.42 -0.20 21.16
N TRP A 1006 -1.29 -0.67 21.71
CA TRP A 1006 -0.17 0.19 22.08
C TRP A 1006 0.38 1.00 20.91
N ALA A 1007 0.51 0.38 19.74
CA ALA A 1007 0.94 1.08 18.54
C ALA A 1007 -0.04 2.21 18.15
N TYR A 1008 -1.35 1.95 18.22
CA TYR A 1008 -2.37 2.97 17.91
C TYR A 1008 -2.36 4.15 18.87
N LYS A 1009 -1.91 3.95 20.12
CA LYS A 1009 -1.75 5.06 21.08
C LYS A 1009 -0.68 6.06 20.61
N ILE A 1010 0.27 5.69 19.74
CA ILE A 1010 1.43 6.54 19.44
C ILE A 1010 1.71 6.79 17.94
N LEU A 1011 1.62 5.77 17.09
CA LEU A 1011 2.11 5.83 15.69
C LEU A 1011 1.24 6.66 14.74
N PHE A 1012 -0.04 6.85 15.07
CA PHE A 1012 -1.04 7.43 14.17
C PHE A 1012 -1.67 8.72 14.70
N LEU A 1013 -1.11 9.31 15.75
CA LEU A 1013 -1.67 10.52 16.39
C LEU A 1013 -1.81 11.71 15.43
N ASP A 1014 -0.95 11.81 14.41
CA ASP A 1014 -1.01 12.87 13.40
C ASP A 1014 -2.19 12.72 12.43
N VAL A 1015 -2.58 11.48 12.12
CA VAL A 1015 -3.54 11.14 11.05
C VAL A 1015 -4.89 10.58 11.53
N ILE A 1016 -4.97 10.05 12.75
CA ILE A 1016 -6.21 9.47 13.29
C ILE A 1016 -7.21 10.54 13.73
N PHE A 1017 -6.73 11.74 14.03
CA PHE A 1017 -7.55 12.88 14.44
C PHE A 1017 -7.74 13.88 13.27
N PRO A 1018 -8.92 14.53 13.18
CA PRO A 1018 -9.16 15.57 12.18
C PRO A 1018 -8.13 16.70 12.22
N LEU A 1019 -7.93 17.37 11.09
CA LEU A 1019 -6.92 18.43 10.96
C LEU A 1019 -7.23 19.65 11.83
N SER A 1020 -8.50 19.88 12.15
CA SER A 1020 -8.97 20.99 12.99
C SER A 1020 -8.59 20.85 14.47
N LEU A 1021 -8.26 19.63 14.94
CA LEU A 1021 -7.94 19.36 16.33
C LEU A 1021 -6.49 19.76 16.66
N ARG A 1022 -6.32 20.61 17.69
CA ARG A 1022 -5.03 21.22 18.02
C ARG A 1022 -4.21 20.47 19.06
N LYS A 1023 -4.86 19.96 20.11
CA LYS A 1023 -4.19 19.31 21.24
C LYS A 1023 -5.12 18.22 21.80
N VAL A 1024 -4.53 17.10 22.24
CA VAL A 1024 -5.24 16.00 22.89
C VAL A 1024 -4.51 15.54 24.14
N ILE A 1025 -5.27 14.96 25.08
CA ILE A 1025 -4.72 14.34 26.29
C ILE A 1025 -5.16 12.89 26.28
N PHE A 1026 -4.19 11.99 26.41
CA PHE A 1026 -4.43 10.57 26.62
C PHE A 1026 -4.49 10.29 28.11
N VAL A 1027 -5.53 9.57 28.54
CA VAL A 1027 -5.76 9.12 29.91
C VAL A 1027 -6.07 7.62 29.85
N ASP A 1028 -5.30 6.79 30.56
CA ASP A 1028 -5.55 5.35 30.56
C ASP A 1028 -6.89 5.01 31.24
N ALA A 1029 -7.53 3.93 30.80
CA ALA A 1029 -8.90 3.62 31.19
C ALA A 1029 -9.07 3.36 32.69
N ASP A 1030 -8.03 2.90 33.38
CA ASP A 1030 -7.99 2.59 34.79
C ASP A 1030 -7.48 3.75 35.68
N GLN A 1031 -7.32 4.94 35.11
CA GLN A 1031 -7.00 6.14 35.88
C GLN A 1031 -8.22 6.80 36.52
N ILE A 1032 -8.00 7.39 37.69
CA ILE A 1032 -8.97 8.23 38.39
C ILE A 1032 -8.43 9.66 38.43
N VAL A 1033 -9.20 10.62 37.92
CA VAL A 1033 -8.83 12.03 37.85
C VAL A 1033 -9.46 12.81 39.01
N ARG A 1034 -8.65 13.61 39.71
CA ARG A 1034 -9.03 14.44 40.87
C ARG A 1034 -8.82 15.94 40.67
N ALA A 1035 -8.26 16.34 39.53
CA ALA A 1035 -7.97 17.73 39.18
C ALA A 1035 -8.69 18.14 37.89
N ASP A 1036 -8.77 19.45 37.63
CA ASP A 1036 -9.29 19.94 36.36
C ASP A 1036 -8.30 19.63 35.23
N MET A 1037 -8.71 18.78 34.28
CA MET A 1037 -7.92 18.44 33.09
C MET A 1037 -7.65 19.66 32.19
N GLY A 1038 -8.42 20.75 32.36
CA GLY A 1038 -8.16 22.03 31.71
C GLY A 1038 -6.76 22.60 32.03
N ASP A 1039 -6.26 22.38 33.25
CA ASP A 1039 -4.93 22.84 33.65
C ASP A 1039 -3.82 22.14 32.83
N LEU A 1040 -4.03 20.86 32.51
CA LEU A 1040 -3.10 20.09 31.71
C LEU A 1040 -3.19 20.48 30.22
N TYR A 1041 -4.38 20.82 29.74
CA TYR A 1041 -4.59 21.29 28.36
C TYR A 1041 -3.92 22.64 28.11
N ASP A 1042 -4.00 23.58 29.06
CA ASP A 1042 -3.44 24.93 28.94
C ASP A 1042 -1.93 24.99 29.23
N MET A 1043 -1.33 23.90 29.70
CA MET A 1043 0.08 23.86 30.07
C MET A 1043 0.99 24.18 28.87
N ASP A 1044 1.95 25.08 29.10
CA ASP A 1044 3.01 25.40 28.14
C ASP A 1044 4.04 24.27 28.08
N LEU A 1045 4.09 23.60 26.93
CA LEU A 1045 5.00 22.48 26.66
C LEU A 1045 6.40 22.95 26.22
N LYS A 1046 6.68 24.27 26.25
CA LYS A 1046 7.95 24.90 25.88
C LYS A 1046 8.42 24.48 24.48
N GLY A 1047 7.49 24.52 23.53
CA GLY A 1047 7.73 24.18 22.11
C GLY A 1047 7.86 22.68 21.80
N ARG A 1048 7.66 21.78 22.77
CA ARG A 1048 7.69 20.32 22.56
C ARG A 1048 6.32 19.79 22.14
N SER A 1049 6.30 18.79 21.27
CA SER A 1049 5.06 18.19 20.75
C SER A 1049 4.43 17.16 21.68
N LEU A 1050 5.23 16.55 22.56
CA LEU A 1050 4.80 15.53 23.52
C LEU A 1050 5.12 15.95 24.95
N ALA A 1051 4.22 15.62 25.88
CA ALA A 1051 4.44 15.77 27.30
C ALA A 1051 4.00 14.54 28.07
N TYR A 1052 4.92 13.91 28.80
CA TYR A 1052 4.64 12.67 29.55
C TYR A 1052 5.02 12.83 31.02
N THR A 1053 4.40 12.03 31.88
CA THR A 1053 4.79 11.96 33.29
C THR A 1053 5.98 11.02 33.49
N PRO A 1054 7.05 11.44 34.19
CA PRO A 1054 8.17 10.58 34.52
C PRO A 1054 7.78 9.52 35.57
N PHE A 1055 8.51 8.41 35.61
CA PHE A 1055 8.37 7.43 36.69
C PHE A 1055 8.68 8.04 38.06
N CYS A 1056 7.84 7.73 39.05
CA CYS A 1056 8.10 8.07 40.44
C CYS A 1056 9.39 7.42 40.97
N ASP A 1057 10.18 8.20 41.69
CA ASP A 1057 11.42 7.75 42.33
C ASP A 1057 11.37 7.72 43.87
N ASN A 1058 10.22 8.06 44.46
CA ASN A 1058 10.04 8.23 45.90
C ASN A 1058 9.91 6.93 46.71
N ASN A 1059 9.41 5.83 46.13
CA ASN A 1059 9.32 4.56 46.86
C ASN A 1059 10.61 3.73 46.76
N LYS A 1060 11.42 3.75 47.81
CA LYS A 1060 12.71 3.04 47.88
C LYS A 1060 12.59 1.51 47.83
N GLU A 1061 11.45 0.94 48.25
CA GLU A 1061 11.24 -0.51 48.22
C GLU A 1061 11.24 -1.07 46.79
N MET A 1062 10.97 -0.22 45.80
CA MET A 1062 10.93 -0.60 44.39
C MET A 1062 12.24 -0.36 43.64
N ASP A 1063 13.33 0.07 44.30
CA ASP A 1063 14.60 0.40 43.63
C ASP A 1063 15.16 -0.77 42.80
N GLY A 1064 14.99 -2.01 43.25
CA GLY A 1064 15.42 -3.22 42.53
C GLY A 1064 14.65 -3.51 41.23
N TYR A 1065 13.46 -2.94 41.06
CA TYR A 1065 12.61 -3.12 39.86
C TYR A 1065 12.74 -1.96 38.85
N ARG A 1066 13.56 -0.93 39.15
CA ARG A 1066 13.78 0.23 38.28
C ARG A 1066 14.75 -0.09 37.14
N PHE A 1067 14.29 -0.91 36.20
CA PHE A 1067 15.11 -1.39 35.09
C PHE A 1067 15.72 -0.26 34.24
N TRP A 1068 15.09 0.92 34.18
CA TRP A 1068 15.60 2.07 33.41
C TRP A 1068 16.83 2.76 34.04
N ARG A 1069 17.20 2.43 35.29
CA ARG A 1069 18.41 2.95 35.96
C ARG A 1069 19.65 2.10 35.72
N GLN A 1070 19.53 1.02 34.96
CA GLN A 1070 20.61 0.09 34.66
C GLN A 1070 20.56 -0.38 33.19
N GLY A 1071 21.66 -0.98 32.72
CA GLY A 1071 21.75 -1.54 31.38
C GLY A 1071 21.46 -0.55 30.26
N PHE A 1072 20.84 -1.06 29.18
CA PHE A 1072 20.58 -0.32 27.95
C PHE A 1072 19.90 1.04 28.17
N TRP A 1073 18.82 1.10 28.95
CA TRP A 1073 18.04 2.33 29.13
C TRP A 1073 18.82 3.43 29.82
N LYS A 1074 19.68 3.11 30.80
CA LYS A 1074 20.54 4.09 31.47
C LYS A 1074 21.52 4.72 30.47
N ASP A 1075 22.17 3.88 29.68
CA ASP A 1075 23.20 4.30 28.73
C ASP A 1075 22.60 5.07 27.56
N HIS A 1076 21.43 4.65 27.07
CA HIS A 1076 20.70 5.32 25.99
C HIS A 1076 20.12 6.66 26.42
N LEU A 1077 19.50 6.76 27.61
CA LEU A 1077 18.82 7.99 28.04
C LEU A 1077 19.78 9.11 28.44
N GLN A 1078 21.04 8.80 28.79
CA GLN A 1078 22.09 9.79 29.11
C GLN A 1078 21.63 10.86 30.12
N GLY A 1079 20.94 10.45 31.18
CA GLY A 1079 20.42 11.34 32.22
C GLY A 1079 19.03 11.92 31.97
N LYS A 1080 18.41 11.65 30.81
CA LYS A 1080 16.98 11.94 30.59
C LYS A 1080 16.08 10.99 31.40
N PRO A 1081 14.91 11.45 31.86
CA PRO A 1081 13.98 10.60 32.60
C PRO A 1081 13.28 9.59 31.68
N TYR A 1082 12.97 8.42 32.25
CA TYR A 1082 12.11 7.43 31.62
C TYR A 1082 10.65 7.73 32.00
N HIS A 1083 9.79 7.85 30.98
CA HIS A 1083 8.40 8.31 31.11
C HIS A 1083 7.38 7.17 30.98
N ILE A 1084 6.18 7.38 31.53
CA ILE A 1084 5.05 6.42 31.55
C ILE A 1084 3.97 6.83 30.54
N SER A 1085 3.43 5.88 29.76
CA SER A 1085 2.39 6.11 28.74
C SER A 1085 0.94 6.19 29.28
N ALA A 1086 0.75 6.20 30.60
CA ALA A 1086 -0.58 6.18 31.22
C ALA A 1086 -1.28 7.54 31.13
N LEU A 1087 -0.54 8.64 31.20
CA LEU A 1087 -1.03 10.01 31.03
C LEU A 1087 -0.02 10.82 30.21
N TYR A 1088 -0.46 11.38 29.07
CA TYR A 1088 0.37 12.27 28.27
C TYR A 1088 -0.46 13.26 27.44
N VAL A 1089 0.18 14.37 27.07
CA VAL A 1089 -0.38 15.43 26.23
C VAL A 1089 0.32 15.44 24.89
N VAL A 1090 -0.46 15.63 23.83
CA VAL A 1090 0.03 15.77 22.46
C VAL A 1090 -0.44 17.09 21.91
N ASP A 1091 0.49 18.00 21.61
CA ASP A 1091 0.21 19.16 20.78
C ASP A 1091 0.20 18.71 19.31
N LEU A 1092 -0.98 18.43 18.76
CA LEU A 1092 -1.14 17.87 17.42
C LEU A 1092 -0.66 18.84 16.34
N MET A 1093 -0.79 20.14 16.54
CA MET A 1093 -0.23 21.12 15.59
C MET A 1093 1.28 20.98 15.55
N LYS A 1094 1.93 21.02 16.71
CA LYS A 1094 3.39 20.88 16.76
C LYS A 1094 3.86 19.51 16.31
N PHE A 1095 3.15 18.45 16.69
CA PHE A 1095 3.45 17.06 16.34
C PHE A 1095 3.43 16.83 14.83
N ARG A 1096 2.46 17.41 14.12
CA ARG A 1096 2.38 17.40 12.65
C ARG A 1096 3.46 18.29 12.02
N GLN A 1097 3.65 19.52 12.52
CA GLN A 1097 4.69 20.44 12.02
C GLN A 1097 6.09 19.83 12.09
N THR A 1098 6.48 19.25 13.23
CA THR A 1098 7.79 18.62 13.43
C THR A 1098 7.86 17.21 12.86
N ALA A 1099 6.75 16.66 12.33
CA ALA A 1099 6.55 15.25 11.95
C ALA A 1099 7.15 14.26 12.94
N ALA A 1100 6.82 14.45 14.21
CA ALA A 1100 7.14 13.47 15.22
C ALA A 1100 6.52 12.09 14.87
N GLY A 1101 5.33 12.06 14.27
CA GLY A 1101 4.67 10.84 13.81
C GLY A 1101 5.48 10.05 12.78
N ASP A 1102 5.99 10.70 11.72
CA ASP A 1102 6.82 10.04 10.71
C ASP A 1102 8.12 9.50 11.32
N THR A 1103 8.79 10.28 12.17
CA THR A 1103 10.01 9.83 12.86
C THR A 1103 9.75 8.61 13.75
N LEU A 1104 8.66 8.60 14.50
CA LEU A 1104 8.28 7.47 15.35
C LEU A 1104 7.98 6.21 14.52
N ARG A 1105 7.30 6.36 13.37
CA ARG A 1105 7.05 5.24 12.43
C ARG A 1105 8.34 4.65 11.87
N VAL A 1106 9.34 5.47 11.53
CA VAL A 1106 10.65 5.00 11.05
C VAL A 1106 11.42 4.23 12.12
N TYR A 1107 11.46 4.73 13.37
CA TYR A 1107 12.07 3.99 14.48
C TYR A 1107 11.35 2.67 14.75
N TYR A 1108 10.01 2.69 14.75
CA TYR A 1108 9.21 1.49 14.91
C TYR A 1108 9.48 0.45 13.81
N GLU A 1109 9.52 0.86 12.55
CA GLU A 1109 9.78 -0.04 11.41
C GLU A 1109 11.16 -0.71 11.52
N THR A 1110 12.14 0.00 12.07
CA THR A 1110 13.49 -0.53 12.27
C THR A 1110 13.53 -1.51 13.45
N LEU A 1111 12.93 -1.15 14.58
CA LEU A 1111 13.01 -1.93 15.82
C LEU A 1111 12.09 -3.16 15.80
N SER A 1112 10.85 -3.01 15.31
CA SER A 1112 9.80 -4.02 15.43
C SER A 1112 10.05 -5.32 14.66
N LYS A 1113 11.08 -5.36 13.80
CA LYS A 1113 11.55 -6.57 13.12
C LYS A 1113 12.12 -7.61 14.09
N ASP A 1114 12.65 -7.18 15.23
CA ASP A 1114 12.95 -8.06 16.35
C ASP A 1114 11.72 -8.19 17.26
N PRO A 1115 11.12 -9.40 17.39
CA PRO A 1115 9.97 -9.63 18.26
C PRO A 1115 10.21 -9.26 19.74
N ASN A 1116 11.46 -9.33 20.20
CA ASN A 1116 11.84 -9.05 21.60
C ASN A 1116 12.08 -7.56 21.87
N SER A 1117 12.07 -6.73 20.83
CA SER A 1117 12.16 -5.27 20.96
C SER A 1117 10.85 -4.68 21.50
N LEU A 1118 10.94 -3.48 22.08
CA LEU A 1118 9.79 -2.65 22.47
C LEU A 1118 8.79 -3.43 23.34
N SER A 1119 9.23 -3.87 24.52
CA SER A 1119 8.44 -4.68 25.44
C SER A 1119 7.09 -4.02 25.76
N ASN A 1120 7.10 -2.72 26.02
CA ASN A 1120 5.89 -1.89 26.12
C ASN A 1120 5.94 -0.83 25.02
N LEU A 1121 5.40 -1.17 23.85
CA LEU A 1121 5.56 -0.37 22.62
C LEU A 1121 5.20 1.12 22.77
N ASP A 1122 4.08 1.42 23.43
CA ASP A 1122 3.57 2.78 23.64
C ASP A 1122 4.43 3.62 24.59
N GLN A 1123 5.22 2.97 25.44
CA GLN A 1123 6.12 3.61 26.40
C GLN A 1123 7.57 3.64 25.90
N ASP A 1124 8.08 2.52 25.39
CA ASP A 1124 9.47 2.35 24.99
C ASP A 1124 9.79 3.17 23.74
N LEU A 1125 8.87 3.26 22.77
CA LEU A 1125 9.14 3.96 21.52
C LEU A 1125 9.36 5.49 21.73
N PRO A 1126 8.49 6.22 22.47
CA PRO A 1126 8.77 7.62 22.82
C PRO A 1126 10.04 7.78 23.64
N ASN A 1127 10.30 6.89 24.61
CA ASN A 1127 11.50 6.95 25.45
C ASN A 1127 12.79 6.73 24.65
N TYR A 1128 12.77 5.83 23.66
CA TYR A 1128 13.89 5.61 22.75
C TYR A 1128 14.12 6.85 21.86
N ALA A 1129 13.04 7.45 21.35
CA ALA A 1129 13.09 8.57 20.41
C ALA A 1129 13.36 9.94 21.07
N GLN A 1130 13.49 10.04 22.41
CA GLN A 1130 13.62 11.32 23.14
C GLN A 1130 14.75 12.26 22.68
N HIS A 1131 15.77 11.74 22.00
CA HIS A 1131 16.85 12.54 21.44
C HIS A 1131 16.44 13.30 20.18
N THR A 1132 15.52 12.73 19.40
CA THR A 1132 15.03 13.27 18.12
C THR A 1132 13.63 13.89 18.27
N VAL A 1133 12.78 13.30 19.10
CA VAL A 1133 11.43 13.78 19.44
C VAL A 1133 11.41 14.13 20.93
N PRO A 1134 11.69 15.40 21.31
CA PRO A 1134 11.82 15.78 22.71
C PRO A 1134 10.50 15.68 23.47
N ILE A 1135 10.57 15.14 24.70
CA ILE A 1135 9.43 15.03 25.61
C ILE A 1135 9.51 16.13 26.67
N PHE A 1136 8.39 16.79 26.94
CA PHE A 1136 8.21 17.65 28.11
C PHE A 1136 7.86 16.79 29.32
N SER A 1137 8.70 16.80 30.36
CA SER A 1137 8.40 16.06 31.59
C SER A 1137 7.35 16.80 32.41
N LEU A 1138 6.18 16.19 32.54
CA LEU A 1138 5.08 16.71 33.35
C LEU A 1138 5.42 16.66 34.85
N PRO A 1139 4.88 17.57 35.67
CA PRO A 1139 5.05 17.53 37.13
C PRO A 1139 4.57 16.20 37.72
N GLN A 1140 5.29 15.66 38.71
CA GLN A 1140 5.01 14.34 39.29
C GLN A 1140 3.61 14.22 39.92
N GLU A 1141 3.02 15.32 40.37
CA GLU A 1141 1.64 15.37 40.89
C GLU A 1141 0.60 14.91 39.88
N TRP A 1142 0.90 14.97 38.58
CA TRP A 1142 -0.03 14.53 37.54
C TRP A 1142 -0.18 13.02 37.44
N LEU A 1143 0.71 12.21 37.99
CA LEU A 1143 0.56 10.75 38.00
C LEU A 1143 1.07 10.16 39.30
N TRP A 1144 0.17 9.46 40.00
CA TRP A 1144 0.49 8.70 41.19
C TRP A 1144 0.09 7.23 41.04
N CYS A 1145 0.99 6.32 41.39
CA CYS A 1145 0.65 4.91 41.61
C CYS A 1145 1.23 4.42 42.94
N GLU A 1146 0.49 3.57 43.64
CA GLU A 1146 0.85 3.00 44.94
C GLU A 1146 2.22 2.33 44.93
N SER A 1147 2.51 1.53 43.91
CA SER A 1147 3.78 0.79 43.84
C SER A 1147 4.98 1.73 43.78
N TRP A 1148 4.94 2.81 43.00
CA TRP A 1148 6.15 3.60 42.69
C TRP A 1148 6.27 4.91 43.47
N CYS A 1149 5.16 5.56 43.85
CA CYS A 1149 5.16 6.94 44.33
C CYS A 1149 5.16 7.08 45.86
N GLY A 1150 4.79 6.02 46.59
CA GLY A 1150 4.69 6.00 48.04
C GLY A 1150 3.47 6.79 48.57
N ASN A 1151 3.00 6.44 49.77
CA ASN A 1151 1.72 6.96 50.28
C ASN A 1151 1.76 8.45 50.68
N ALA A 1152 2.94 8.99 51.01
CA ALA A 1152 3.10 10.39 51.43
C ALA A 1152 2.75 11.41 50.33
N THR A 1153 2.87 11.03 49.06
CA THR A 1153 2.61 11.92 47.91
C THR A 1153 1.17 11.84 47.40
N LYS A 1154 0.39 10.85 47.86
CA LYS A 1154 -0.98 10.56 47.39
C LYS A 1154 -1.95 11.72 47.57
N ALA A 1155 -1.81 12.49 48.66
CA ALA A 1155 -2.69 13.63 48.93
C ALA A 1155 -2.55 14.78 47.91
N LYS A 1156 -1.40 14.87 47.23
CA LYS A 1156 -1.13 15.87 46.18
C LYS A 1156 -1.39 15.33 44.77
N ALA A 1157 -1.83 14.07 44.64
CA ALA A 1157 -2.02 13.42 43.36
C ALA A 1157 -3.24 14.00 42.63
N LYS A 1158 -3.01 14.49 41.41
CA LYS A 1158 -4.03 14.98 40.47
C LYS A 1158 -4.68 13.85 39.69
N THR A 1159 -3.94 12.79 39.39
CA THR A 1159 -4.48 11.54 38.84
C THR A 1159 -3.86 10.34 39.56
N ILE A 1160 -4.62 9.25 39.66
CA ILE A 1160 -4.18 7.99 40.24
C ILE A 1160 -4.29 6.89 39.20
N ASP A 1161 -3.17 6.24 38.93
CA ASP A 1161 -3.06 5.07 38.04
C ASP A 1161 -3.03 3.77 38.85
N LEU A 1162 -3.80 2.78 38.41
CA LEU A 1162 -3.90 1.46 39.03
C LEU A 1162 -2.84 0.51 38.45
N CYS A 1163 -1.57 0.91 38.61
CA CYS A 1163 -0.46 0.16 38.05
C CYS A 1163 -0.30 -1.22 38.71
N ASN A 1164 0.22 -2.17 37.94
CA ASN A 1164 0.46 -3.53 38.43
C ASN A 1164 1.58 -3.51 39.48
N ASN A 1165 1.37 -4.27 40.57
CA ASN A 1165 2.38 -4.42 41.61
C ASN A 1165 3.31 -5.61 41.30
N PRO A 1166 4.62 -5.41 41.10
CA PRO A 1166 5.53 -6.51 40.81
C PRO A 1166 5.74 -7.48 41.99
N MET A 1167 5.42 -7.05 43.23
CA MET A 1167 5.54 -7.88 44.44
C MET A 1167 4.25 -8.64 44.78
N THR A 1168 3.08 -8.19 44.28
CA THR A 1168 1.78 -8.79 44.63
C THR A 1168 0.90 -8.96 43.40
N LYS A 1169 0.24 -10.12 43.25
CA LYS A 1169 -0.68 -10.40 42.13
C LYS A 1169 -2.13 -9.99 42.45
N GLU A 1170 -2.33 -8.87 43.14
CA GLU A 1170 -3.67 -8.38 43.49
C GLU A 1170 -4.45 -7.99 42.20
N PRO A 1171 -5.70 -8.44 42.01
CA PRO A 1171 -6.52 -8.02 40.87
C PRO A 1171 -6.86 -6.52 40.90
N LYS A 1172 -6.82 -5.85 39.75
CA LYS A 1172 -7.07 -4.39 39.62
C LYS A 1172 -8.37 -3.90 40.29
N LEU A 1173 -9.46 -4.67 40.21
CA LEU A 1173 -10.74 -4.30 40.85
C LEU A 1173 -10.66 -4.25 42.37
N GLN A 1174 -9.89 -5.17 42.97
CA GLN A 1174 -9.68 -5.19 44.42
C GLN A 1174 -8.76 -4.04 44.85
N GLY A 1175 -7.68 -3.82 44.08
CA GLY A 1175 -6.79 -2.68 44.26
C GLY A 1175 -7.53 -1.34 44.16
N ALA A 1176 -8.42 -1.17 43.17
CA ALA A 1176 -9.20 0.06 42.99
C ALA A 1176 -10.02 0.45 44.22
N ARG A 1177 -10.78 -0.51 44.79
CA ARG A 1177 -11.60 -0.30 45.99
C ARG A 1177 -10.78 0.05 47.23
N ARG A 1178 -9.57 -0.49 47.33
CA ARG A 1178 -8.66 -0.27 48.47
C ARG A 1178 -7.88 1.05 48.34
N ILE A 1179 -7.40 1.35 47.13
CA ILE A 1179 -6.52 2.49 46.86
C ILE A 1179 -7.33 3.79 46.76
N VAL A 1180 -8.51 3.77 46.16
CA VAL A 1180 -9.27 4.98 45.85
C VAL A 1180 -10.65 4.91 46.52
N PRO A 1181 -10.86 5.60 47.66
CA PRO A 1181 -12.12 5.54 48.41
C PRO A 1181 -13.35 5.93 47.57
N GLU A 1182 -13.23 6.96 46.74
CA GLU A 1182 -14.30 7.47 45.88
C GLU A 1182 -14.64 6.55 44.69
N TRP A 1183 -13.85 5.49 44.44
CA TRP A 1183 -14.08 4.58 43.32
C TRP A 1183 -15.39 3.81 43.47
N VAL A 1184 -15.76 3.43 44.71
CA VAL A 1184 -16.98 2.66 44.98
C VAL A 1184 -18.23 3.43 44.59
N ASP A 1185 -18.26 4.74 44.85
CA ASP A 1185 -19.38 5.62 44.52
C ASP A 1185 -19.48 5.86 43.01
N LEU A 1186 -18.34 6.13 42.34
CA LEU A 1186 -18.29 6.29 40.88
C LEU A 1186 -18.72 5.02 40.15
N ASP A 1187 -18.29 3.86 40.64
CA ASP A 1187 -18.67 2.56 40.10
C ASP A 1187 -20.17 2.27 40.28
N ALA A 1188 -20.74 2.61 41.44
CA ALA A 1188 -22.17 2.46 41.70
C ALA A 1188 -23.00 3.32 40.75
N GLU A 1189 -22.60 4.58 40.54
CA GLU A 1189 -23.26 5.50 39.61
C GLU A 1189 -23.19 5.00 38.16
N ALA A 1190 -21.99 4.58 37.70
CA ALA A 1190 -21.82 4.02 36.36
C ALA A 1190 -22.70 2.77 36.13
N ARG A 1191 -22.83 1.91 37.15
CA ARG A 1191 -23.67 0.70 37.08
C ARG A 1191 -25.17 1.04 37.07
N GLN A 1192 -25.61 1.93 37.95
CA GLN A 1192 -27.02 2.36 37.98
C GLN A 1192 -27.43 2.99 36.65
N LEU A 1193 -26.58 3.82 36.06
CA LEU A 1193 -26.83 4.38 34.73
C LEU A 1193 -26.91 3.30 33.66
N THR A 1194 -25.92 2.39 33.64
CA THR A 1194 -25.89 1.29 32.66
C THR A 1194 -27.17 0.44 32.76
N ALA A 1195 -27.60 0.10 33.99
CA ALA A 1195 -28.83 -0.66 34.24
C ALA A 1195 -30.09 0.10 33.80
N ARG A 1196 -30.14 1.42 34.04
CA ARG A 1196 -31.26 2.28 33.61
C ARG A 1196 -31.39 2.34 32.09
N ILE A 1197 -30.27 2.50 31.37
CA ILE A 1197 -30.25 2.55 29.90
C ILE A 1197 -30.64 1.19 29.31
N LEU A 1198 -30.14 0.10 29.88
CA LEU A 1198 -30.39 -1.26 29.38
C LEU A 1198 -31.72 -1.86 29.87
N GLY A 1199 -32.46 -1.17 30.74
CA GLY A 1199 -33.74 -1.64 31.29
C GLY A 1199 -33.62 -2.86 32.21
N GLU A 1200 -32.53 -2.95 32.97
CA GLU A 1200 -32.27 -4.04 33.93
C GLU A 1200 -32.61 -3.61 35.37
N GLU A 1201 -33.23 -4.48 36.17
CA GLU A 1201 -33.36 -4.27 37.61
C GLU A 1201 -31.96 -4.37 38.26
N VAL A 1202 -31.60 -3.35 39.05
CA VAL A 1202 -30.35 -3.37 39.82
C VAL A 1202 -30.52 -4.38 40.95
N ASP A 1203 -29.89 -5.55 40.81
CA ASP A 1203 -29.81 -6.52 41.90
C ASP A 1203 -29.05 -5.88 43.07
N SER A 1204 -29.76 -5.51 44.12
CA SER A 1204 -29.21 -4.86 45.32
C SER A 1204 -28.45 -5.83 46.24
N ASN A 1205 -28.22 -7.07 45.80
CA ASN A 1205 -27.67 -8.17 46.60
C ASN A 1205 -26.46 -8.86 45.91
N GLU A 1206 -25.38 -8.12 45.66
CA GLU A 1206 -24.05 -8.73 45.86
C GLU A 1206 -23.64 -8.43 47.31
N PRO A 1207 -23.35 -9.43 48.16
CA PRO A 1207 -23.06 -9.18 49.56
C PRO A 1207 -21.83 -8.28 49.72
N VAL A 1208 -22.00 -7.19 50.45
CA VAL A 1208 -20.93 -6.50 51.15
C VAL A 1208 -20.45 -7.43 52.27
N THR A 1209 -19.61 -8.43 51.95
CA THR A 1209 -18.89 -9.18 52.98
C THR A 1209 -17.65 -8.41 53.40
N SER A 1210 -17.87 -7.48 54.33
CA SER A 1210 -16.84 -7.10 55.29
C SER A 1210 -16.45 -8.33 56.13
N THR A 1211 -15.13 -8.52 56.31
CA THR A 1211 -14.45 -9.42 57.26
C THR A 1211 -14.54 -10.94 57.01
N LEU A 1212 -13.42 -11.52 56.55
CA LEU A 1212 -12.99 -12.91 56.85
C LEU A 1212 -11.46 -12.92 57.04
N PRO A 1213 -10.90 -13.87 57.83
CA PRO A 1213 -9.69 -13.68 58.63
C PRO A 1213 -8.38 -13.89 57.86
N LEU A 1214 -7.31 -13.31 58.41
CA LEU A 1214 -5.90 -13.48 58.02
C LEU A 1214 -5.52 -14.97 57.82
N PRO A 1215 -4.83 -15.35 56.72
CA PRO A 1215 -4.14 -16.62 56.64
C PRO A 1215 -2.74 -16.52 57.26
N ASP A 1216 -2.44 -17.42 58.19
CA ASP A 1216 -1.11 -17.70 58.71
C ASP A 1216 -0.14 -18.18 57.61
N GLY A 1217 1.07 -17.64 57.59
CA GLY A 1217 2.34 -18.32 57.25
C GLY A 1217 2.61 -18.75 55.78
N PRO A 1218 3.87 -18.65 55.29
CA PRO A 1218 4.17 -18.80 53.88
C PRO A 1218 4.37 -20.27 53.48
N GLN A 1219 3.65 -20.74 52.45
CA GLN A 1219 4.08 -21.90 51.65
C GLN A 1219 4.61 -21.43 50.30
N ASN A 1220 5.89 -21.68 50.08
CA ASN A 1220 6.62 -21.49 48.83
C ASN A 1220 5.95 -22.27 47.69
N ASN A 1221 5.44 -21.54 46.69
CA ASN A 1221 5.29 -22.06 45.33
C ASN A 1221 5.49 -20.91 44.34
N HIS A 1222 6.72 -20.83 43.80
CA HIS A 1222 7.05 -19.95 42.69
C HIS A 1222 6.32 -20.40 41.43
N LYS A 1223 5.25 -19.70 41.05
CA LYS A 1223 4.78 -19.62 39.66
C LYS A 1223 4.74 -18.16 39.24
N LYS A 1224 5.71 -17.80 38.40
CA LYS A 1224 5.77 -16.55 37.64
C LYS A 1224 4.61 -16.58 36.63
N ASP A 1225 3.70 -15.62 36.76
CA ASP A 1225 2.83 -15.21 35.65
C ASP A 1225 3.41 -13.86 35.27
N GLU A 1226 4.05 -13.77 34.11
CA GLU A 1226 4.64 -12.53 33.58
C GLU A 1226 3.80 -12.08 32.37
N LEU A 1227 3.45 -10.79 32.43
CA LEU A 1227 3.08 -9.79 31.40
C LEU A 1227 2.03 -10.13 30.33
#